data_AF-A0A950F792-F1
#
_entry.id   AF-A0A950F792-F1
#
_cell.length_a   1.000
_cell.length_b   1.000
_cell.length_c   1.000
_cell.angle_alpha   90.00
_cell.angle_beta   90.00
_cell.angle_gamma   90.00
#
_symmetry.space_group_name_H-M   'P 1'
#
loop_
_entity.id
_entity.type
_entity.pdbx_description
1 polymer ?
#
loop_
_entity_poly.entity_id
_entity_poly.type
_entity_poly.pdbx_seq_one_letter_code
_entity_poly.pdbx_strand_id
1 'polypeptide(L)'
;MSKPEDEAVAIVGYGGVFPGAGDPEGLWANIVEAVDATTEVPPGRWLLAPAQAFDPRGPQPDKVYATRGGFVGDVALDLAGLNLDPALVCRLDPVFHLALHAAHTAWKSSRTESLDRDRVGVIFGNIVLPTEGSSSFSRAVLGRFIEEDLGITAPPGEATEPLNAFPAGLPAALVAQALGLRGTQFTLDAACASSLYALKLAVDELRSGRADAMIAGGVSRPDPLYTQMGFSQLLALSARGKPAPFDVKADGLVVGDGAGLFVLKRLSDAVRQGDAIHAVIRGIGLSNDIHGDLLAPSSEGQLRAMQAAYQQAGWSPRDVDLIECHATGTPVGDAVEVDSLKRLWGDRGSGWSPGQCTIGSVKSNVGHMLTAAGAAGLVKVLLAFKHETLPPTANQTQPSPRLQLEGSPFRILTNAQPWPHRDPARPRRAALSGFGFGGINAHVLIEEWPTRLQRKPGPESESAPQSSAIASHPARPARPPRPVAIVGMAAHFGPFAGLRAVKEQVLSGATGGEPVPPRRWWGAAGNGRAESGELAPGPFPGYYLDAVRLRVDQFRIPPRELQAMLPQQSLMLMVAAEALTDARWSRGRGGRTGVVIGLGLDQNTNNYQLRWWLADQAPIWNRKLDLGLSEAELEDWIDALRQAVGPPLTANRTMGSLGGLVASRIAREFRIGGPSFSVACDETSGTQALQIAAGWLEREELDAAIVGAVDLAGDMRAVLAANQVAGPAPPGEGAAALVLKRLDDALRDGDRVYAIVHDAKAVTCRSIGPADLDDATLSSHGAIGSVQSAIGRPGAATGLAAVVRAALCLYQQIIPGHRQDARDRGAPQFWLRNRAEGPRRAEVRTFGLGGTCHTLILEAVEDAVQPRGVVEIERAQPLGARRLAVGLRPDDHDRPAESDRLITIDLGPKPPELPLRPTRRQDAPAINPRSEIVKPVPVPVQAPVPGMSPLIGQLLGAEVATASAHEAFLRVSHRYGALIGRNLEYQLGLIEALSSGVPADSAASLSQRHAQVALDRAQCLEFA
;
A
#
# COMPACT_ATOMS: atom_id res chain seq x y z
N MET A 1 -27.93 24.41 19.50
CA MET A 1 -26.60 24.24 18.87
C MET A 1 -26.24 22.78 18.96
N SER A 2 -26.09 22.09 17.83
CA SER A 2 -25.58 20.71 17.76
C SER A 2 -24.15 20.65 18.29
N LYS A 3 -23.76 19.54 18.91
CA LYS A 3 -22.41 19.34 19.47
C LYS A 3 -21.39 19.10 18.33
N PRO A 4 -20.09 19.39 18.55
CA PRO A 4 -19.03 19.24 17.52
C PRO A 4 -18.92 17.81 16.94
N GLU A 5 -19.21 16.77 17.75
CA GLU A 5 -19.00 15.36 17.38
C GLU A 5 -20.01 14.83 16.34
N ASP A 6 -21.21 15.43 16.28
CA ASP A 6 -22.28 15.09 15.31
C ASP A 6 -22.46 16.18 14.25
N GLU A 7 -21.50 17.10 14.14
CA GLU A 7 -21.57 18.20 13.19
C GLU A 7 -21.37 17.70 11.75
N ALA A 8 -22.25 18.13 10.85
CA ALA A 8 -22.11 17.87 9.42
C ALA A 8 -20.96 18.70 8.83
N VAL A 9 -20.39 18.23 7.73
CA VAL A 9 -19.25 18.89 7.07
C VAL A 9 -19.68 19.42 5.71
N ALA A 10 -19.40 20.69 5.46
CA ALA A 10 -19.66 21.37 4.21
C ALA A 10 -18.47 21.25 3.26
N ILE A 11 -18.76 21.05 1.98
CA ILE A 11 -17.79 21.23 0.88
C ILE A 11 -17.93 22.69 0.43
N VAL A 12 -16.87 23.48 0.61
CA VAL A 12 -16.88 24.95 0.38
C VAL A 12 -15.99 25.40 -0.78
N GLY A 13 -15.28 24.47 -1.39
CA GLY A 13 -14.48 24.68 -2.59
C GLY A 13 -14.05 23.34 -3.18
N TYR A 14 -13.76 23.33 -4.48
CA TYR A 14 -13.25 22.15 -5.18
C TYR A 14 -12.44 22.55 -6.41
N GLY A 15 -11.58 21.64 -6.85
CA GLY A 15 -10.67 21.81 -7.98
C GLY A 15 -10.16 20.45 -8.46
N GLY A 16 -9.66 20.39 -9.69
CA GLY A 16 -9.22 19.12 -10.27
C GLY A 16 -8.90 19.20 -11.75
N VAL A 17 -8.30 18.12 -12.25
CA VAL A 17 -7.95 17.90 -13.65
C VAL A 17 -8.21 16.45 -14.01
N PHE A 18 -8.83 16.22 -15.17
CA PHE A 18 -9.37 14.93 -15.57
C PHE A 18 -9.02 14.62 -17.03
N PRO A 19 -9.02 13.34 -17.44
CA PRO A 19 -8.87 12.97 -18.85
C PRO A 19 -9.88 13.70 -19.73
N GLY A 20 -9.38 14.37 -20.78
CA GLY A 20 -10.19 15.19 -21.68
C GLY A 20 -10.83 16.44 -21.06
N ALA A 21 -10.46 16.83 -19.84
CA ALA A 21 -11.01 18.01 -19.17
C ALA A 21 -9.98 18.67 -18.22
N GLY A 22 -9.59 19.91 -18.54
CA GLY A 22 -8.62 20.68 -17.73
C GLY A 22 -9.15 21.14 -16.37
N ASP A 23 -10.47 21.11 -16.16
CA ASP A 23 -11.14 21.58 -14.96
C ASP A 23 -12.48 20.83 -14.70
N PRO A 24 -13.13 21.05 -13.54
CA PRO A 24 -14.42 20.42 -13.23
C PRO A 24 -15.57 20.74 -14.20
N GLU A 25 -15.61 21.94 -14.80
CA GLU A 25 -16.70 22.31 -15.71
C GLU A 25 -16.54 21.63 -17.07
N GLY A 26 -15.31 21.47 -17.54
CA GLY A 26 -14.99 20.63 -18.71
C GLY A 26 -15.37 19.16 -18.46
N LEU A 27 -15.15 18.65 -17.24
CA LEU A 27 -15.60 17.31 -16.88
C LEU A 27 -17.13 17.21 -16.91
N TRP A 28 -17.85 18.23 -16.43
CA TRP A 28 -19.31 18.28 -16.49
C TRP A 28 -19.83 18.19 -17.93
N ALA A 29 -19.26 18.99 -18.84
CA ALA A 29 -19.63 18.98 -20.25
C ALA A 29 -19.46 17.57 -20.86
N ASN A 30 -18.34 16.91 -20.57
CA ASN A 30 -18.09 15.54 -21.01
C ASN A 30 -19.10 14.55 -20.41
N ILE A 31 -19.50 14.72 -19.15
CA ILE A 31 -20.46 13.84 -18.48
C ILE A 31 -21.85 13.97 -19.09
N VAL A 32 -22.36 15.20 -19.27
CA VAL A 32 -23.72 15.44 -19.78
C VAL A 32 -23.87 14.93 -21.21
N GLU A 33 -22.83 15.10 -22.03
CA GLU A 33 -22.78 14.62 -23.42
C GLU A 33 -22.35 13.14 -23.55
N ALA A 34 -22.20 12.43 -22.42
CA ALA A 34 -21.80 11.02 -22.38
C ALA A 34 -20.50 10.71 -23.16
N VAL A 35 -19.52 11.62 -23.11
CA VAL A 35 -18.22 11.51 -23.79
C VAL A 35 -17.31 10.53 -23.08
N ASP A 36 -16.74 9.60 -23.85
CA ASP A 36 -15.61 8.75 -23.47
C ASP A 36 -14.29 9.48 -23.79
N ALA A 37 -13.61 9.96 -22.75
CA ALA A 37 -12.37 10.73 -22.84
C ALA A 37 -11.11 9.85 -22.83
N THR A 38 -11.25 8.52 -22.90
CA THR A 38 -10.10 7.63 -23.03
C THR A 38 -9.47 7.74 -24.42
N THR A 39 -8.16 7.54 -24.51
CA THR A 39 -7.41 7.61 -25.77
C THR A 39 -6.44 6.45 -25.86
N GLU A 40 -5.85 6.24 -27.04
CA GLU A 40 -4.58 5.51 -27.11
C GLU A 40 -3.53 6.21 -26.26
N VAL A 41 -2.56 5.45 -25.76
CA VAL A 41 -1.42 6.00 -25.04
C VAL A 41 -0.72 7.11 -25.87
N PRO A 42 -0.59 8.33 -25.33
CA PRO A 42 0.11 9.41 -26.03
C PRO A 42 1.58 9.07 -26.31
N PRO A 43 2.17 9.55 -27.41
CA PRO A 43 3.60 9.39 -27.68
C PRO A 43 4.46 9.89 -26.50
N GLY A 44 5.46 9.11 -26.12
CA GLY A 44 6.37 9.43 -24.99
C GLY A 44 5.80 9.17 -23.59
N ARG A 45 4.50 8.87 -23.46
CA ARG A 45 3.87 8.58 -22.17
C ARG A 45 4.31 7.24 -21.57
N TRP A 46 4.62 6.26 -22.41
CA TRP A 46 5.24 5.01 -21.99
C TRP A 46 6.73 5.03 -22.29
N LEU A 47 7.50 4.42 -21.39
CA LEU A 47 8.92 4.16 -21.61
C LEU A 47 9.16 3.34 -22.88
N LEU A 48 8.44 2.22 -23.01
CA LEU A 48 8.51 1.37 -24.18
C LEU A 48 7.51 1.86 -25.22
N ALA A 49 7.92 1.81 -26.49
CA ALA A 49 6.98 2.04 -27.58
C ALA A 49 5.82 1.01 -27.49
N PRO A 50 4.57 1.40 -27.81
CA PRO A 50 3.43 0.47 -27.72
C PRO A 50 3.65 -0.82 -28.50
N ALA A 51 4.31 -0.77 -29.66
CA ALA A 51 4.66 -1.96 -30.45
C ALA A 51 5.59 -2.96 -29.74
N GLN A 52 6.42 -2.49 -28.80
CA GLN A 52 7.30 -3.34 -27.99
C GLN A 52 6.61 -3.87 -26.73
N ALA A 53 5.70 -3.08 -26.15
CA ALA A 53 4.98 -3.44 -24.92
C ALA A 53 3.77 -4.35 -25.18
N PHE A 54 3.11 -4.21 -26.33
CA PHE A 54 1.84 -4.87 -26.63
C PHE A 54 1.99 -6.34 -27.03
N ASP A 55 1.11 -7.19 -26.51
CA ASP A 55 0.94 -8.58 -26.90
C ASP A 55 -0.55 -8.98 -26.87
N PRO A 56 -1.16 -9.37 -28.01
CA PRO A 56 -2.59 -9.69 -28.07
C PRO A 56 -2.93 -11.07 -27.47
N ARG A 57 -1.93 -11.89 -27.09
CA ARG A 57 -2.14 -13.24 -26.54
C ARG A 57 -2.60 -13.24 -25.07
N GLY A 58 -2.92 -12.07 -24.51
CA GLY A 58 -3.37 -11.90 -23.14
C GLY A 58 -2.22 -11.65 -22.15
N PRO A 59 -2.28 -12.17 -20.91
CA PRO A 59 -1.35 -11.83 -19.84
C PRO A 59 -0.01 -12.55 -20.04
N GLN A 60 0.87 -11.95 -20.86
CA GLN A 60 2.26 -12.37 -20.99
C GLN A 60 3.14 -11.55 -20.04
N PRO A 61 4.15 -12.13 -19.37
CA PRO A 61 5.03 -11.38 -18.47
C PRO A 61 5.65 -10.16 -19.18
N ASP A 62 5.72 -9.02 -18.50
CA ASP A 62 6.23 -7.75 -19.06
C ASP A 62 5.56 -7.31 -20.38
N LYS A 63 4.31 -7.69 -20.63
CA LYS A 63 3.50 -7.23 -21.77
C LYS A 63 2.15 -6.69 -21.34
N VAL A 64 1.60 -5.82 -22.17
CA VAL A 64 0.22 -5.30 -22.07
C VAL A 64 -0.64 -5.88 -23.18
N TYR A 65 -1.91 -6.15 -22.91
CA TYR A 65 -2.86 -6.56 -23.96
C TYR A 65 -3.86 -5.45 -24.35
N ALA A 66 -3.77 -4.27 -23.72
CA ALA A 66 -4.57 -3.09 -24.04
C ALA A 66 -3.72 -1.81 -23.93
N THR A 67 -3.91 -0.88 -24.87
CA THR A 67 -3.11 0.36 -24.98
C THR A 67 -3.89 1.63 -24.66
N ARG A 68 -5.19 1.52 -24.47
CA ARG A 68 -6.07 2.66 -24.16
C ARG A 68 -6.06 2.99 -22.67
N GLY A 69 -6.20 4.27 -22.35
CA GLY A 69 -6.21 4.82 -20.99
C GLY A 69 -6.85 6.21 -20.92
N GLY A 70 -7.21 6.64 -19.72
CA GLY A 70 -7.60 8.03 -19.43
C GLY A 70 -6.37 8.84 -19.04
N PHE A 71 -5.75 9.53 -19.99
CA PHE A 71 -4.50 10.25 -19.74
C PHE A 71 -4.73 11.74 -19.49
N VAL A 72 -4.09 12.26 -18.45
CA VAL A 72 -3.92 13.70 -18.23
C VAL A 72 -2.53 14.10 -18.76
N GLY A 73 -2.49 15.15 -19.58
CA GLY A 73 -1.25 15.75 -20.06
C GLY A 73 -0.56 16.58 -18.98
N ASP A 74 0.50 17.28 -19.35
CA ASP A 74 1.18 18.19 -18.42
C ASP A 74 0.28 19.39 -18.09
N VAL A 75 0.30 19.79 -16.82
CA VAL A 75 -0.55 20.86 -16.32
C VAL A 75 0.29 22.13 -16.14
N ALA A 76 -0.11 23.21 -16.80
CA ALA A 76 0.49 24.52 -16.57
C ALA A 76 0.11 25.03 -15.18
N LEU A 77 1.06 24.94 -14.23
CA LEU A 77 0.82 25.36 -12.85
C LEU A 77 0.92 26.88 -12.72
N ASP A 78 -0.15 27.52 -12.27
CA ASP A 78 -0.12 28.90 -11.81
C ASP A 78 0.56 28.96 -10.44
N LEU A 79 1.79 29.49 -10.42
CA LEU A 79 2.58 29.66 -9.20
C LEU A 79 2.22 30.93 -8.42
N ALA A 80 1.38 31.81 -8.95
CA ALA A 80 1.01 33.04 -8.27
C ALA A 80 0.31 32.75 -6.94
N GLY A 81 0.90 33.21 -5.84
CA GLY A 81 0.39 32.99 -4.49
C GLY A 81 0.83 31.67 -3.84
N LEU A 82 1.69 30.88 -4.51
CA LEU A 82 2.29 29.67 -3.93
C LEU A 82 3.70 29.94 -3.39
N ASN A 83 3.99 29.43 -2.20
CA ASN A 83 5.29 29.54 -1.54
C ASN A 83 6.22 28.38 -1.96
N LEU A 84 6.59 28.33 -3.23
CA LEU A 84 7.51 27.35 -3.81
C LEU A 84 8.52 28.02 -4.73
N ASP A 85 9.73 27.45 -4.80
CA ASP A 85 10.74 27.84 -5.79
C ASP A 85 10.32 27.33 -7.18
N PRO A 86 10.10 28.22 -8.17
CA PRO A 86 9.76 27.81 -9.54
C PRO A 86 10.78 26.85 -10.15
N ALA A 87 12.07 27.00 -9.83
CA ALA A 87 13.12 26.13 -10.35
C ALA A 87 13.00 24.70 -9.81
N LEU A 88 12.62 24.57 -8.52
CA LEU A 88 12.32 23.26 -7.93
C LEU A 88 11.10 22.63 -8.59
N VAL A 89 10.01 23.39 -8.75
CA VAL A 89 8.75 22.89 -9.33
C VAL A 89 8.98 22.25 -10.71
N CYS A 90 9.79 22.86 -11.56
CA CYS A 90 10.08 22.33 -12.90
C CYS A 90 10.78 20.96 -12.91
N ARG A 91 11.45 20.57 -11.81
CA ARG A 91 12.15 19.28 -11.70
C ARG A 91 11.36 18.21 -10.93
N LEU A 92 10.25 18.60 -10.30
CA LEU A 92 9.38 17.69 -9.57
C LEU A 92 8.58 16.81 -10.54
N ASP A 93 8.30 15.58 -10.09
CA ASP A 93 7.43 14.62 -10.76
C ASP A 93 6.02 15.20 -11.09
N PRO A 94 5.40 14.79 -12.22
CA PRO A 94 4.04 15.20 -12.58
C PRO A 94 2.97 14.96 -11.51
N VAL A 95 3.12 13.98 -10.60
CA VAL A 95 2.19 13.78 -9.48
C VAL A 95 2.10 15.01 -8.58
N PHE A 96 3.22 15.72 -8.37
CA PHE A 96 3.25 16.95 -7.58
C PHE A 96 2.51 18.08 -8.30
N HIS A 97 2.64 18.17 -9.61
CA HIS A 97 1.96 19.21 -10.40
C HIS A 97 0.45 19.02 -10.37
N LEU A 98 -0.04 17.79 -10.50
CA LEU A 98 -1.48 17.46 -10.38
C LEU A 98 -2.02 17.79 -8.99
N ALA A 99 -1.28 17.43 -7.93
CA ALA A 99 -1.66 17.73 -6.55
C ALA A 99 -1.72 19.25 -6.30
N LEU A 100 -0.68 19.98 -6.71
CA LEU A 100 -0.60 21.44 -6.56
C LEU A 100 -1.69 22.14 -7.36
N HIS A 101 -1.95 21.74 -8.60
CA HIS A 101 -3.00 22.32 -9.43
C HIS A 101 -4.39 22.12 -8.80
N ALA A 102 -4.74 20.89 -8.44
CA ALA A 102 -6.04 20.59 -7.84
C ALA A 102 -6.22 21.29 -6.49
N ALA A 103 -5.17 21.34 -5.65
CA ALA A 103 -5.25 22.00 -4.34
C ALA A 103 -5.34 23.52 -4.49
N HIS A 104 -4.56 24.11 -5.39
CA HIS A 104 -4.55 25.55 -5.61
C HIS A 104 -5.89 26.05 -6.17
N THR A 105 -6.46 25.32 -7.13
CA THR A 105 -7.79 25.64 -7.69
C THR A 105 -8.91 25.47 -6.66
N ALA A 106 -8.88 24.40 -5.86
CA ALA A 106 -9.82 24.21 -4.75
C ALA A 106 -9.69 25.30 -3.67
N TRP A 107 -8.47 25.70 -3.36
CA TRP A 107 -8.20 26.77 -2.38
C TRP A 107 -8.73 28.11 -2.87
N LYS A 108 -8.45 28.48 -4.13
CA LYS A 108 -8.93 29.72 -4.76
C LYS A 108 -10.45 29.77 -4.90
N SER A 109 -11.13 28.63 -5.02
CA SER A 109 -12.60 28.58 -5.09
C SER A 109 -13.31 28.69 -3.74
N SER A 110 -12.56 28.77 -2.63
CA SER A 110 -13.10 28.84 -1.27
C SER A 110 -12.77 30.17 -0.56
N ARG A 111 -13.55 30.56 0.46
CA ARG A 111 -13.19 31.70 1.33
C ARG A 111 -12.20 31.23 2.39
N THR A 112 -11.02 31.84 2.42
CA THR A 112 -9.90 31.38 3.25
C THR A 112 -9.23 32.49 4.06
N GLU A 113 -9.67 33.73 3.88
CA GLU A 113 -9.04 34.94 4.44
C GLU A 113 -9.10 34.99 5.97
N SER A 114 -10.11 34.35 6.56
CA SER A 114 -10.33 34.30 8.02
C SER A 114 -9.80 33.02 8.68
N LEU A 115 -9.22 32.10 7.91
CA LEU A 115 -8.71 30.84 8.44
C LEU A 115 -7.33 31.03 9.06
N ASP A 116 -7.15 30.48 10.26
CA ASP A 116 -5.84 30.26 10.82
C ASP A 116 -5.15 29.13 10.04
N ARG A 117 -4.12 29.46 9.26
CA ARG A 117 -3.38 28.48 8.43
C ARG A 117 -2.73 27.38 9.25
N ASP A 118 -2.48 27.61 10.54
CA ASP A 118 -1.92 26.60 11.43
C ASP A 118 -2.94 25.52 11.80
N ARG A 119 -4.22 25.80 11.57
CA ARG A 119 -5.37 24.91 11.82
C ARG A 119 -5.98 24.39 10.51
N VAL A 120 -5.23 24.42 9.41
CA VAL A 120 -5.66 23.86 8.12
C VAL A 120 -4.79 22.67 7.75
N GLY A 121 -5.41 21.51 7.53
CA GLY A 121 -4.71 20.28 7.15
C GLY A 121 -4.92 19.85 5.69
N VAL A 122 -4.14 18.86 5.25
CA VAL A 122 -4.12 18.33 3.88
C VAL A 122 -4.08 16.79 3.92
N ILE A 123 -5.15 16.12 3.50
CA ILE A 123 -5.22 14.66 3.48
C ILE A 123 -5.80 14.19 2.15
N PHE A 124 -5.04 13.48 1.33
CA PHE A 124 -5.58 12.93 0.09
C PHE A 124 -5.06 11.54 -0.26
N GLY A 125 -5.87 10.82 -1.04
CA GLY A 125 -5.49 9.53 -1.60
C GLY A 125 -4.37 9.68 -2.62
N ASN A 126 -3.29 8.92 -2.48
CA ASN A 126 -2.18 8.85 -3.41
C ASN A 126 -1.64 7.41 -3.44
N ILE A 127 -1.44 6.86 -4.63
CA ILE A 127 -1.08 5.45 -4.76
C ILE A 127 0.40 5.24 -4.44
N VAL A 128 0.73 4.20 -3.66
CA VAL A 128 2.13 3.87 -3.35
C VAL A 128 2.69 2.96 -4.45
N LEU A 129 3.01 3.57 -5.59
CA LEU A 129 3.60 2.93 -6.76
C LEU A 129 4.69 3.81 -7.37
N PRO A 130 5.56 3.23 -8.23
CA PRO A 130 6.47 4.02 -9.05
C PRO A 130 5.76 5.14 -9.79
N THR A 131 6.45 6.27 -9.90
CA THR A 131 6.10 7.39 -10.78
C THR A 131 7.18 7.52 -11.86
N GLU A 132 6.95 8.41 -12.83
CA GLU A 132 7.91 8.65 -13.90
C GLU A 132 9.23 9.22 -13.35
N GLY A 133 9.14 10.14 -12.40
CA GLY A 133 10.26 10.76 -11.69
C GLY A 133 10.98 9.78 -10.75
N SER A 134 10.26 8.94 -10.00
CA SER A 134 10.92 7.91 -9.16
C SER A 134 11.68 6.90 -10.02
N SER A 135 11.08 6.51 -11.15
CA SER A 135 11.70 5.60 -12.11
C SER A 135 12.89 6.25 -12.82
N SER A 136 12.78 7.53 -13.19
CA SER A 136 13.89 8.31 -13.74
C SER A 136 15.06 8.42 -12.76
N PHE A 137 14.78 8.76 -11.50
CA PHE A 137 15.78 8.77 -10.43
C PHE A 137 16.45 7.41 -10.26
N SER A 138 15.65 6.32 -10.25
CA SER A 138 16.19 4.96 -10.17
C SER A 138 17.13 4.63 -11.33
N ARG A 139 16.85 5.10 -12.56
CA ARG A 139 17.74 4.93 -13.71
C ARG A 139 18.98 5.81 -13.64
N ALA A 140 18.85 7.05 -13.18
CA ALA A 140 19.99 7.95 -13.00
C ALA A 140 20.99 7.39 -11.97
N VAL A 141 20.50 6.69 -10.94
CA VAL A 141 21.33 6.02 -9.95
C VAL A 141 21.83 4.66 -10.45
N LEU A 142 20.94 3.72 -10.76
CA LEU A 142 21.33 2.33 -11.08
C LEU A 142 21.78 2.13 -12.53
N GLY A 143 21.13 2.80 -13.48
CA GLY A 143 21.47 2.71 -14.90
C GLY A 143 22.87 3.20 -15.19
N ARG A 144 23.33 4.26 -14.50
CA ARG A 144 24.71 4.77 -14.59
C ARG A 144 25.74 3.70 -14.23
N PHE A 145 25.51 2.95 -13.14
CA PHE A 145 26.41 1.85 -12.76
C PHE A 145 26.46 0.76 -13.82
N ILE A 146 25.32 0.41 -14.42
CA ILE A 146 25.27 -0.57 -15.51
C ILE A 146 26.07 -0.07 -16.72
N GLU A 147 25.89 1.20 -17.11
CA GLU A 147 26.62 1.79 -18.23
C GLU A 147 28.13 1.81 -17.97
N GLU A 148 28.57 2.21 -16.77
CA GLU A 148 29.97 2.22 -16.36
C GLU A 148 30.58 0.81 -16.37
N ASP A 149 29.87 -0.20 -15.86
CA ASP A 149 30.32 -1.60 -15.88
C ASP A 149 30.46 -2.14 -17.32
N LEU A 150 29.65 -1.65 -18.24
CA LEU A 150 29.77 -1.94 -19.68
C LEU A 150 30.86 -1.11 -20.39
N GLY A 151 31.56 -0.22 -19.67
CA GLY A 151 32.57 0.68 -20.23
C GLY A 151 31.98 1.83 -21.06
N ILE A 152 30.70 2.14 -20.87
CA ILE A 152 30.00 3.23 -21.55
C ILE A 152 30.21 4.51 -20.77
N THR A 153 30.96 5.44 -21.35
CA THR A 153 31.02 6.82 -20.84
C THR A 153 29.85 7.60 -21.41
N ALA A 154 28.79 7.75 -20.62
CA ALA A 154 27.68 8.64 -20.94
C ALA A 154 27.97 10.05 -20.36
N PRO A 155 27.54 11.14 -21.05
CA PRO A 155 27.49 12.44 -20.40
C PRO A 155 26.60 12.34 -19.16
N PRO A 156 26.83 13.18 -18.11
CA PRO A 156 25.93 13.23 -16.97
C PRO A 156 24.49 13.35 -17.47
N GLY A 157 23.63 12.41 -17.07
CA GLY A 157 22.21 12.43 -17.42
C GLY A 157 21.55 13.72 -16.92
N GLU A 158 20.33 13.96 -17.36
CA GLU A 158 19.54 15.08 -16.84
C GLU A 158 19.46 14.99 -15.31
N ALA A 159 19.75 16.11 -14.64
CA ALA A 159 19.77 16.16 -13.18
C ALA A 159 18.40 15.77 -12.64
N THR A 160 18.33 14.66 -11.90
CA THR A 160 17.09 14.20 -11.27
C THR A 160 16.96 14.81 -9.89
N GLU A 161 15.74 15.27 -9.56
CA GLU A 161 15.44 15.86 -8.26
C GLU A 161 15.28 14.74 -7.20
N PRO A 162 16.10 14.71 -6.12
CA PRO A 162 16.04 13.69 -5.08
C PRO A 162 14.67 13.52 -4.42
N LEU A 163 13.86 14.58 -4.33
CA LEU A 163 12.49 14.49 -3.80
C LEU A 163 11.59 13.52 -4.59
N ASN A 164 11.89 13.28 -5.88
CA ASN A 164 11.14 12.33 -6.71
C ASN A 164 11.32 10.87 -6.24
N ALA A 165 12.27 10.57 -5.36
CA ALA A 165 12.40 9.25 -4.75
C ALA A 165 11.32 8.96 -3.68
N PHE A 166 10.59 9.98 -3.21
CA PHE A 166 9.59 9.87 -2.14
C PHE A 166 8.18 10.26 -2.60
N PRO A 167 7.64 9.67 -3.68
CA PRO A 167 6.38 10.11 -4.27
C PRO A 167 5.15 9.74 -3.42
N ALA A 168 5.30 8.89 -2.40
CA ALA A 168 4.19 8.44 -1.57
C ALA A 168 3.64 9.58 -0.69
N GLY A 169 4.46 10.13 0.23
CA GLY A 169 4.03 11.10 1.24
C GLY A 169 4.25 12.57 0.87
N LEU A 170 5.34 12.89 0.17
CA LEU A 170 5.70 14.28 -0.14
C LEU A 170 4.66 15.10 -0.90
N PRO A 171 3.78 14.54 -1.76
CA PRO A 171 2.76 15.35 -2.42
C PRO A 171 1.88 16.15 -1.46
N ALA A 172 1.50 15.59 -0.31
CA ALA A 172 0.73 16.33 0.70
C ALA A 172 1.57 17.43 1.37
N ALA A 173 2.84 17.12 1.66
CA ALA A 173 3.80 18.05 2.23
C ALA A 173 4.00 19.30 1.36
N LEU A 174 4.21 19.09 0.07
CA LEU A 174 4.43 20.18 -0.88
C LEU A 174 3.17 21.02 -1.10
N VAL A 175 1.98 20.42 -1.07
CA VAL A 175 0.72 21.18 -1.12
C VAL A 175 0.59 22.09 0.12
N ALA A 176 0.84 21.56 1.31
CA ALA A 176 0.76 22.36 2.53
C ALA A 176 1.83 23.47 2.53
N GLN A 177 3.07 23.16 2.13
CA GLN A 177 4.14 24.16 2.00
C GLN A 177 3.76 25.27 1.02
N ALA A 178 3.27 24.90 -0.17
CA ALA A 178 2.88 25.85 -1.21
C ALA A 178 1.78 26.80 -0.75
N LEU A 179 0.82 26.29 0.01
CA LEU A 179 -0.29 27.06 0.56
C LEU A 179 0.00 27.60 1.98
N GLY A 180 1.19 27.40 2.53
CA GLY A 180 1.57 27.85 3.89
C GLY A 180 0.69 27.30 5.01
N LEU A 181 0.18 26.06 4.89
CA LEU A 181 -0.70 25.39 5.84
C LEU A 181 0.13 24.58 6.86
N ARG A 182 -0.30 24.52 8.14
CA ARG A 182 0.46 23.80 9.20
C ARG A 182 -0.31 22.77 10.02
N GLY A 183 -1.56 22.48 9.65
CA GLY A 183 -2.31 21.39 10.25
C GLY A 183 -1.81 20.01 9.79
N THR A 184 -2.54 18.97 10.21
CA THR A 184 -2.28 17.57 9.84
C THR A 184 -2.08 17.40 8.34
N GLN A 185 -0.99 16.74 7.92
CA GLN A 185 -0.72 16.49 6.52
C GLN A 185 -0.17 15.08 6.25
N PHE A 186 -0.81 14.34 5.34
CA PHE A 186 -0.35 13.04 4.88
C PHE A 186 -1.11 12.59 3.63
N THR A 187 -0.58 11.60 2.94
CA THR A 187 -1.32 10.85 1.92
C THR A 187 -1.70 9.46 2.44
N LEU A 188 -2.64 8.81 1.77
CA LEU A 188 -3.02 7.44 2.09
C LEU A 188 -3.28 6.60 0.85
N ASP A 189 -3.12 5.29 1.00
CA ASP A 189 -3.44 4.29 -0.02
C ASP A 189 -4.41 3.25 0.57
N ALA A 190 -5.66 3.40 0.14
CA ALA A 190 -6.77 2.46 0.30
C ALA A 190 -7.23 1.98 -1.09
N ALA A 191 -6.29 1.80 -2.03
CA ALA A 191 -6.53 1.48 -3.43
C ALA A 191 -7.60 2.41 -4.05
N CYS A 192 -8.61 1.82 -4.68
CA CYS A 192 -9.68 2.55 -5.38
C CYS A 192 -10.59 3.37 -4.45
N ALA A 193 -10.54 3.13 -3.13
CA ALA A 193 -11.33 3.82 -2.11
C ALA A 193 -10.61 5.03 -1.48
N SER A 194 -9.34 5.29 -1.86
CA SER A 194 -8.46 6.25 -1.18
C SER A 194 -9.03 7.66 -1.03
N SER A 195 -9.65 8.21 -2.08
CA SER A 195 -10.25 9.54 -2.00
C SER A 195 -11.40 9.62 -0.99
N LEU A 196 -12.17 8.54 -0.82
CA LEU A 196 -13.28 8.51 0.14
C LEU A 196 -12.78 8.28 1.58
N TYR A 197 -11.72 7.48 1.75
CA TYR A 197 -11.00 7.37 3.02
C TYR A 197 -10.42 8.73 3.45
N ALA A 198 -9.83 9.48 2.50
CA ALA A 198 -9.29 10.80 2.78
C ALA A 198 -10.35 11.79 3.24
N LEU A 199 -11.54 11.77 2.61
CA LEU A 199 -12.70 12.55 3.08
C LEU A 199 -13.09 12.16 4.51
N LYS A 200 -13.15 10.86 4.86
CA LYS A 200 -13.46 10.42 6.23
C LYS A 200 -12.47 10.97 7.24
N LEU A 201 -11.17 10.85 6.98
CA LEU A 201 -10.13 11.30 7.90
C LEU A 201 -10.13 12.83 8.04
N ALA A 202 -10.37 13.57 6.96
CA ALA A 202 -10.55 15.02 7.03
C ALA A 202 -11.79 15.44 7.83
N VAL A 203 -12.91 14.73 7.69
CA VAL A 203 -14.10 14.91 8.53
C VAL A 203 -13.78 14.65 10.00
N ASP A 204 -12.97 13.62 10.30
CA ASP A 204 -12.55 13.30 11.67
C ASP A 204 -11.64 14.40 12.27
N GLU A 205 -10.72 14.98 11.50
CA GLU A 205 -9.91 16.14 11.93
C GLU A 205 -10.77 17.37 12.26
N LEU A 206 -11.79 17.64 11.44
CA LEU A 206 -12.72 18.75 11.65
C LEU A 206 -13.61 18.54 12.88
N ARG A 207 -14.17 17.34 13.06
CA ARG A 207 -15.07 16.99 14.18
C ARG A 207 -14.35 16.91 15.52
N SER A 208 -13.09 16.50 15.51
CA SER A 208 -12.24 16.51 16.70
C SER A 208 -11.73 17.90 17.08
N GLY A 209 -11.94 18.91 16.22
CA GLY A 209 -11.47 20.27 16.46
C GLY A 209 -9.95 20.45 16.27
N ARG A 210 -9.25 19.44 15.72
CA ARG A 210 -7.83 19.54 15.37
C ARG A 210 -7.58 20.46 14.17
N ALA A 211 -8.56 20.58 13.28
CA ALA A 211 -8.53 21.49 12.14
C ALA A 211 -9.80 22.33 12.06
N ASP A 212 -9.72 23.51 11.44
CA ASP A 212 -10.85 24.38 11.10
C ASP A 212 -11.24 24.30 9.63
N ALA A 213 -10.28 23.91 8.78
CA ALA A 213 -10.51 23.56 7.38
C ALA A 213 -9.58 22.42 6.98
N MET A 214 -10.01 21.63 5.99
CA MET A 214 -9.20 20.55 5.44
C MET A 214 -9.24 20.58 3.91
N ILE A 215 -8.09 20.37 3.28
CA ILE A 215 -8.02 19.99 1.87
C ILE A 215 -8.05 18.46 1.82
N ALA A 216 -9.02 17.89 1.10
CA ALA A 216 -9.13 16.44 0.96
C ALA A 216 -9.60 15.97 -0.41
N GLY A 217 -9.33 14.72 -0.78
CA GLY A 217 -9.72 14.14 -2.07
C GLY A 217 -8.74 13.07 -2.54
N GLY A 218 -8.37 13.06 -3.82
CA GLY A 218 -7.40 12.10 -4.34
C GLY A 218 -6.67 12.56 -5.60
N VAL A 219 -5.45 12.05 -5.76
CA VAL A 219 -4.54 12.29 -6.87
C VAL A 219 -4.05 10.92 -7.38
N SER A 220 -4.01 10.74 -8.70
CA SER A 220 -3.51 9.53 -9.36
C SER A 220 -2.62 9.92 -10.54
N ARG A 221 -1.31 9.69 -10.38
CA ARG A 221 -0.31 9.84 -11.45
C ARG A 221 0.87 8.86 -11.29
N PRO A 222 0.62 7.55 -11.13
CA PRO A 222 1.70 6.57 -11.16
C PRO A 222 2.30 6.48 -12.57
N ASP A 223 3.39 5.71 -12.70
CA ASP A 223 3.92 5.33 -14.00
C ASP A 223 2.82 4.57 -14.80
N PRO A 224 2.42 5.07 -15.96
CA PRO A 224 1.30 4.55 -16.72
C PRO A 224 1.61 3.20 -17.37
N LEU A 225 2.88 2.90 -17.69
CA LEU A 225 3.27 1.60 -18.20
C LEU A 225 3.25 0.58 -17.07
N TYR A 226 3.71 0.96 -15.88
CA TYR A 226 3.67 0.10 -14.70
C TYR A 226 2.26 -0.37 -14.38
N THR A 227 1.29 0.56 -14.33
CA THR A 227 -0.10 0.21 -14.05
C THR A 227 -0.70 -0.65 -15.16
N GLN A 228 -0.49 -0.31 -16.43
CA GLN A 228 -1.00 -1.08 -17.57
C GLN A 228 -0.45 -2.52 -17.60
N MET A 229 0.85 -2.69 -17.34
CA MET A 229 1.49 -4.01 -17.19
C MET A 229 0.87 -4.79 -16.04
N GLY A 230 0.74 -4.16 -14.87
CA GLY A 230 0.14 -4.76 -13.69
C GLY A 230 -1.28 -5.24 -13.93
N PHE A 231 -2.16 -4.37 -14.43
CA PHE A 231 -3.56 -4.72 -14.71
C PHE A 231 -3.72 -5.71 -15.85
N SER A 232 -2.79 -5.75 -16.82
CA SER A 232 -2.73 -6.81 -17.83
C SER A 232 -2.46 -8.17 -17.18
N GLN A 233 -1.50 -8.26 -16.25
CA GLN A 233 -1.24 -9.51 -15.53
C GLN A 233 -2.44 -9.99 -14.70
N LEU A 234 -3.26 -9.05 -14.20
CA LEU A 234 -4.45 -9.36 -13.41
C LEU A 234 -5.69 -9.66 -14.25
N LEU A 235 -5.60 -9.64 -15.60
CA LEU A 235 -6.73 -9.79 -16.51
C LEU A 235 -7.86 -8.79 -16.20
N ALA A 236 -7.49 -7.59 -15.73
CA ALA A 236 -8.44 -6.60 -15.27
C ALA A 236 -8.83 -5.59 -16.36
N LEU A 237 -7.96 -5.37 -17.34
CA LEU A 237 -8.19 -4.39 -18.41
C LEU A 237 -9.25 -4.87 -19.41
N SER A 238 -10.03 -3.93 -19.93
CA SER A 238 -10.88 -4.13 -21.09
C SER A 238 -10.01 -4.41 -22.31
N ALA A 239 -10.14 -5.58 -22.92
CA ALA A 239 -9.42 -5.92 -24.15
C ALA A 239 -9.82 -5.00 -25.32
N ARG A 240 -11.04 -4.45 -25.30
CA ARG A 240 -11.50 -3.45 -26.27
C ARG A 240 -11.05 -2.03 -25.94
N GLY A 241 -10.45 -1.81 -24.77
CA GLY A 241 -10.02 -0.50 -24.31
C GLY A 241 -11.16 0.50 -24.15
N LYS A 242 -12.35 0.03 -23.77
CA LYS A 242 -13.57 0.85 -23.66
C LYS A 242 -14.19 0.73 -22.26
N PRO A 243 -14.28 1.82 -21.48
CA PRO A 243 -14.89 1.78 -20.16
C PRO A 243 -16.42 1.75 -20.28
N ALA A 244 -17.02 0.58 -20.07
CA ALA A 244 -18.47 0.38 -20.21
C ALA A 244 -19.10 -0.22 -18.94
N PRO A 245 -19.05 0.47 -17.79
CA PRO A 245 -19.65 -0.02 -16.55
C PRO A 245 -21.13 -0.32 -16.76
N PHE A 246 -21.57 -1.46 -16.21
CA PHE A 246 -22.93 -2.00 -16.29
C PHE A 246 -23.43 -2.48 -17.66
N ASP A 247 -22.73 -2.21 -18.76
CA ASP A 247 -23.17 -2.59 -20.10
C ASP A 247 -23.03 -4.11 -20.30
N VAL A 248 -23.86 -4.69 -21.17
CA VAL A 248 -23.76 -6.12 -21.57
C VAL A 248 -22.40 -6.44 -22.18
N LYS A 249 -21.72 -5.45 -22.78
CA LYS A 249 -20.40 -5.62 -23.37
C LYS A 249 -19.29 -5.49 -22.35
N ALA A 250 -19.50 -4.96 -21.14
CA ALA A 250 -18.45 -4.76 -20.13
C ALA A 250 -17.48 -5.97 -20.05
N ASP A 251 -16.18 -5.73 -20.15
CA ASP A 251 -15.16 -6.79 -20.23
C ASP A 251 -13.88 -6.47 -19.43
N GLY A 252 -13.91 -5.43 -18.61
CA GLY A 252 -12.77 -4.96 -17.83
C GLY A 252 -12.76 -3.45 -17.68
N LEU A 253 -11.77 -2.96 -16.94
CA LEU A 253 -11.55 -1.54 -16.68
C LEU A 253 -10.62 -0.90 -17.71
N VAL A 254 -10.63 0.42 -17.78
CA VAL A 254 -9.60 1.22 -18.47
C VAL A 254 -8.94 2.09 -17.42
N VAL A 255 -7.62 2.07 -17.27
CA VAL A 255 -6.90 2.84 -16.24
C VAL A 255 -6.91 4.32 -16.59
N GLY A 256 -7.00 5.20 -15.58
CA GLY A 256 -6.91 6.65 -15.78
C GLY A 256 -6.02 7.36 -14.75
N ASP A 257 -5.58 8.56 -15.12
CA ASP A 257 -4.84 9.51 -14.29
C ASP A 257 -5.71 10.75 -13.99
N GLY A 258 -5.30 11.55 -13.01
CA GLY A 258 -5.89 12.86 -12.72
C GLY A 258 -6.06 13.13 -11.23
N ALA A 259 -6.71 14.24 -10.89
CA ALA A 259 -6.82 14.71 -9.51
C ALA A 259 -8.15 15.43 -9.25
N GLY A 260 -8.67 15.29 -8.04
CA GLY A 260 -9.76 16.10 -7.52
C GLY A 260 -9.57 16.33 -6.02
N LEU A 261 -9.58 17.60 -5.61
CA LEU A 261 -9.40 18.03 -4.22
C LEU A 261 -10.51 19.01 -3.83
N PHE A 262 -10.87 19.00 -2.55
CA PHE A 262 -12.01 19.68 -1.95
C PHE A 262 -11.57 20.43 -0.70
N VAL A 263 -12.09 21.62 -0.47
CA VAL A 263 -11.96 22.34 0.80
C VAL A 263 -13.19 22.04 1.64
N LEU A 264 -12.94 21.50 2.84
CA LEU A 264 -13.96 21.08 3.79
C LEU A 264 -13.93 21.96 5.03
N LYS A 265 -15.10 22.32 5.54
CA LYS A 265 -15.28 23.00 6.83
C LYS A 265 -16.42 22.38 7.61
N ARG A 266 -16.40 22.52 8.94
CA ARG A 266 -17.59 22.29 9.77
C ARG A 266 -18.75 23.13 9.23
N LEU A 267 -19.94 22.55 9.13
CA LEU A 267 -21.09 23.23 8.50
C LEU A 267 -21.43 24.55 9.22
N SER A 268 -21.36 24.60 10.56
CA SER A 268 -21.63 25.83 11.30
C SER A 268 -20.60 26.92 11.03
N ASP A 269 -19.34 26.54 10.82
CA ASP A 269 -18.27 27.46 10.44
C ASP A 269 -18.49 28.00 9.03
N ALA A 270 -18.84 27.11 8.09
CA ALA A 270 -19.12 27.50 6.71
C ALA A 270 -20.29 28.51 6.62
N VAL A 271 -21.38 28.24 7.33
CA VAL A 271 -22.52 29.16 7.42
C VAL A 271 -22.12 30.48 8.07
N ARG A 272 -21.39 30.44 9.19
CA ARG A 272 -20.94 31.64 9.92
C ARG A 272 -20.02 32.51 9.09
N GLN A 273 -19.15 31.90 8.29
CA GLN A 273 -18.17 32.59 7.43
C GLN A 273 -18.79 33.03 6.08
N GLY A 274 -20.04 32.66 5.80
CA GLY A 274 -20.72 33.00 4.55
C GLY A 274 -20.09 32.31 3.33
N ASP A 275 -19.59 31.09 3.51
CA ASP A 275 -19.05 30.27 2.43
C ASP A 275 -20.12 29.90 1.39
N ALA A 276 -19.69 29.71 0.15
CA ALA A 276 -20.50 29.01 -0.84
C ALA A 276 -20.47 27.51 -0.51
N ILE A 277 -21.59 26.99 0.00
CA ILE A 277 -21.70 25.56 0.34
C ILE A 277 -22.19 24.81 -0.89
N HIS A 278 -21.35 23.94 -1.45
CA HIS A 278 -21.67 23.16 -2.65
C HIS A 278 -22.48 21.90 -2.32
N ALA A 279 -22.18 21.26 -1.19
CA ALA A 279 -22.92 20.13 -0.65
C ALA A 279 -22.53 19.88 0.82
N VAL A 280 -23.27 18.98 1.48
CA VAL A 280 -23.03 18.57 2.86
C VAL A 280 -22.77 17.07 2.93
N ILE A 281 -21.65 16.68 3.53
CA ILE A 281 -21.32 15.30 3.87
C ILE A 281 -22.06 14.91 5.15
N ARG A 282 -22.89 13.87 5.08
CA ARG A 282 -23.79 13.45 6.16
C ARG A 282 -23.35 12.18 6.86
N GLY A 283 -22.73 11.26 6.14
CA GLY A 283 -22.20 10.02 6.70
C GLY A 283 -21.17 9.41 5.78
N ILE A 284 -20.14 8.78 6.37
CA ILE A 284 -19.11 8.03 5.66
C ILE A 284 -18.87 6.73 6.43
N GLY A 285 -19.15 5.61 5.78
CA GLY A 285 -18.90 4.28 6.33
C GLY A 285 -17.72 3.63 5.62
N LEU A 286 -16.86 2.98 6.41
CA LEU A 286 -15.65 2.31 5.97
C LEU A 286 -15.65 0.86 6.46
N SER A 287 -15.08 -0.06 5.68
CA SER A 287 -14.88 -1.46 6.09
C SER A 287 -13.74 -2.11 5.31
N ASN A 288 -13.31 -3.30 5.74
CA ASN A 288 -12.50 -4.22 4.96
C ASN A 288 -13.20 -5.58 4.85
N ASP A 289 -13.09 -6.29 3.73
CA ASP A 289 -13.61 -7.66 3.59
C ASP A 289 -12.93 -8.63 4.58
N ILE A 290 -13.74 -9.50 5.22
CA ILE A 290 -13.25 -10.46 6.23
C ILE A 290 -12.83 -11.79 5.58
N HIS A 291 -13.46 -12.13 4.47
CA HIS A 291 -13.33 -13.40 3.72
C HIS A 291 -13.23 -13.10 2.21
N GLY A 292 -13.09 -14.13 1.36
CA GLY A 292 -13.05 -13.95 -0.10
C GLY A 292 -11.63 -14.05 -0.65
N ASP A 293 -11.28 -13.35 -1.75
CA ASP A 293 -9.94 -13.20 -2.36
C ASP A 293 -9.51 -11.72 -2.40
N LEU A 294 -8.20 -11.41 -2.40
CA LEU A 294 -7.74 -10.00 -2.39
C LEU A 294 -8.19 -9.21 -3.64
N LEU A 295 -8.49 -9.93 -4.73
CA LEU A 295 -8.97 -9.37 -6.00
C LEU A 295 -10.49 -9.42 -6.14
N ALA A 296 -11.14 -10.40 -5.50
CA ALA A 296 -12.56 -10.65 -5.70
C ALA A 296 -13.37 -9.81 -4.70
N PRO A 297 -14.34 -9.00 -5.17
CA PRO A 297 -15.15 -8.18 -4.29
C PRO A 297 -16.08 -9.04 -3.43
N SER A 298 -16.32 -8.63 -2.19
CA SER A 298 -17.29 -9.26 -1.30
C SER A 298 -18.49 -8.36 -1.01
N SER A 299 -19.70 -8.89 -1.19
CA SER A 299 -20.94 -8.20 -0.82
C SER A 299 -21.01 -7.87 0.68
N GLU A 300 -20.41 -8.71 1.53
CA GLU A 300 -20.43 -8.54 2.98
C GLU A 300 -19.75 -7.24 3.42
N GLY A 301 -18.54 -6.96 2.93
CA GLY A 301 -17.81 -5.75 3.29
C GLY A 301 -18.46 -4.50 2.71
N GLN A 302 -18.93 -4.56 1.47
CA GLN A 302 -19.68 -3.48 0.83
C GLN A 302 -20.92 -3.11 1.66
N LEU A 303 -21.72 -4.10 2.07
CA LEU A 303 -22.91 -3.88 2.90
C LEU A 303 -22.55 -3.23 4.24
N ARG A 304 -21.48 -3.66 4.92
CA ARG A 304 -21.07 -3.05 6.19
C ARG A 304 -20.64 -1.59 6.04
N ALA A 305 -19.89 -1.26 4.99
CA ALA A 305 -19.52 0.13 4.71
C ALA A 305 -20.77 0.98 4.42
N MET A 306 -21.69 0.49 3.59
CA MET A 306 -22.94 1.19 3.29
C MET A 306 -23.79 1.38 4.55
N GLN A 307 -24.06 0.31 5.30
CA GLN A 307 -24.86 0.36 6.54
C GLN A 307 -24.27 1.34 7.56
N ALA A 308 -22.96 1.35 7.75
CA ALA A 308 -22.30 2.30 8.65
C ALA A 308 -22.53 3.76 8.22
N ALA A 309 -22.49 4.06 6.91
CA ALA A 309 -22.76 5.39 6.39
C ALA A 309 -24.21 5.82 6.64
N TYR A 310 -25.19 4.95 6.33
CA TYR A 310 -26.62 5.22 6.55
C TYR A 310 -26.96 5.38 8.03
N GLN A 311 -26.37 4.53 8.88
CA GLN A 311 -26.52 4.63 10.34
C GLN A 311 -25.97 5.97 10.84
N GLN A 312 -24.80 6.40 10.36
CA GLN A 312 -24.22 7.68 10.75
C GLN A 312 -25.06 8.88 10.28
N ALA A 313 -25.60 8.82 9.06
CA ALA A 313 -26.43 9.91 8.51
C ALA A 313 -27.85 9.96 9.09
N GLY A 314 -28.31 8.87 9.73
CA GLY A 314 -29.70 8.68 10.14
C GLY A 314 -30.65 8.59 8.94
N TRP A 315 -30.17 8.08 7.80
CA TRP A 315 -30.93 8.00 6.54
C TRP A 315 -31.40 6.58 6.26
N SER A 316 -32.49 6.47 5.51
CA SER A 316 -32.89 5.21 4.88
C SER A 316 -32.27 5.12 3.48
N PRO A 317 -31.90 3.92 2.98
CA PRO A 317 -31.44 3.73 1.60
C PRO A 317 -32.32 4.41 0.55
N ARG A 318 -33.64 4.30 0.72
CA ARG A 318 -34.65 4.92 -0.16
C ARG A 318 -34.64 6.45 -0.20
N ASP A 319 -33.91 7.09 0.70
CA ASP A 319 -33.78 8.54 0.72
C ASP A 319 -32.85 9.08 -0.38
N VAL A 320 -32.07 8.20 -1.01
CA VAL A 320 -31.10 8.56 -2.04
C VAL A 320 -31.74 8.53 -3.44
N ASP A 321 -31.38 9.50 -4.26
CA ASP A 321 -31.86 9.64 -5.64
C ASP A 321 -30.82 9.16 -6.65
N LEU A 322 -29.54 9.42 -6.39
CA LEU A 322 -28.41 9.09 -7.24
C LEU A 322 -27.36 8.30 -6.45
N ILE A 323 -26.92 7.15 -6.97
CA ILE A 323 -25.74 6.45 -6.45
C ILE A 323 -24.66 6.47 -7.54
N GLU A 324 -23.59 7.18 -7.25
CA GLU A 324 -22.35 7.12 -8.02
C GLU A 324 -21.56 5.90 -7.54
N CYS A 325 -21.65 4.84 -8.32
CA CYS A 325 -21.13 3.52 -7.99
C CYS A 325 -19.62 3.41 -8.20
N HIS A 326 -19.03 2.39 -7.59
CA HIS A 326 -17.65 2.01 -7.86
C HIS A 326 -17.48 1.49 -9.30
N ALA A 327 -18.46 0.73 -9.81
CA ALA A 327 -18.56 0.09 -11.11
C ALA A 327 -17.46 0.45 -12.11
N THR A 328 -16.59 -0.53 -12.34
CA THR A 328 -15.36 -0.40 -13.12
C THR A 328 -15.51 -0.94 -14.53
N GLY A 329 -16.63 -1.59 -14.87
CA GLY A 329 -16.77 -2.33 -16.12
C GLY A 329 -16.25 -3.76 -16.03
N THR A 330 -15.92 -4.23 -14.83
CA THR A 330 -15.59 -5.64 -14.59
C THR A 330 -16.90 -6.42 -14.38
N PRO A 331 -17.20 -7.47 -15.16
CA PRO A 331 -18.51 -8.12 -15.11
C PRO A 331 -18.90 -8.71 -13.75
N VAL A 332 -17.92 -9.18 -12.98
CA VAL A 332 -18.15 -9.72 -11.63
C VAL A 332 -18.32 -8.59 -10.63
N GLY A 333 -17.47 -7.56 -10.67
CA GLY A 333 -17.53 -6.43 -9.75
C GLY A 333 -18.83 -5.64 -9.86
N ASP A 334 -19.23 -5.30 -11.08
CA ASP A 334 -20.47 -4.56 -11.35
C ASP A 334 -21.70 -5.34 -10.85
N ALA A 335 -21.72 -6.68 -11.03
CA ALA A 335 -22.81 -7.53 -10.56
C ALA A 335 -22.85 -7.63 -9.02
N VAL A 336 -21.70 -7.79 -8.36
CA VAL A 336 -21.62 -7.86 -6.89
C VAL A 336 -22.03 -6.53 -6.26
N GLU A 337 -21.64 -5.39 -6.84
CA GLU A 337 -22.05 -4.08 -6.35
C GLU A 337 -23.57 -3.88 -6.44
N VAL A 338 -24.16 -4.16 -7.60
CA VAL A 338 -25.63 -4.02 -7.76
C VAL A 338 -26.37 -5.01 -6.87
N ASP A 339 -25.87 -6.22 -6.66
CA ASP A 339 -26.45 -7.17 -5.70
C ASP A 339 -26.40 -6.66 -4.26
N SER A 340 -25.26 -6.09 -3.84
CA SER A 340 -25.10 -5.48 -2.52
C SER A 340 -26.05 -4.30 -2.32
N LEU A 341 -26.24 -3.46 -3.35
CA LEU A 341 -27.22 -2.37 -3.32
C LEU A 341 -28.65 -2.89 -3.19
N LYS A 342 -29.03 -3.94 -3.94
CA LYS A 342 -30.37 -4.56 -3.81
C LYS A 342 -30.60 -5.11 -2.41
N ARG A 343 -29.61 -5.80 -1.83
CA ARG A 343 -29.68 -6.30 -0.45
C ARG A 343 -29.82 -5.18 0.58
N LEU A 344 -29.11 -4.06 0.38
CA LEU A 344 -29.22 -2.90 1.25
C LEU A 344 -30.62 -2.26 1.19
N TRP A 345 -31.21 -2.18 -0.01
CA TRP A 345 -32.53 -1.57 -0.24
C TRP A 345 -33.71 -2.49 0.09
N GLY A 346 -33.45 -3.80 0.20
CA GLY A 346 -34.44 -4.82 0.52
C GLY A 346 -35.45 -5.07 -0.60
N ASP A 347 -36.41 -5.96 -0.33
CA ASP A 347 -37.41 -6.38 -1.30
C ASP A 347 -38.47 -5.30 -1.58
N ARG A 348 -39.32 -5.51 -2.60
CA ARG A 348 -40.40 -4.58 -2.99
C ARG A 348 -41.33 -4.16 -1.84
N GLY A 349 -41.47 -4.98 -0.80
CA GLY A 349 -42.21 -4.63 0.42
C GLY A 349 -41.60 -3.49 1.24
N SER A 350 -40.40 -3.02 0.91
CA SER A 350 -39.64 -2.00 1.65
C SER A 350 -40.00 -0.55 1.30
N GLY A 351 -41.02 -0.34 0.46
CA GLY A 351 -41.61 0.97 0.18
C GLY A 351 -40.89 1.80 -0.88
N TRP A 352 -40.15 1.17 -1.80
CA TRP A 352 -39.56 1.81 -2.97
C TRP A 352 -40.35 1.47 -4.25
N SER A 353 -40.24 2.31 -5.29
CA SER A 353 -40.81 2.03 -6.63
C SER A 353 -39.73 1.59 -7.64
N PRO A 354 -40.07 0.74 -8.64
CA PRO A 354 -39.09 0.31 -9.63
C PRO A 354 -38.42 1.47 -10.36
N GLY A 355 -37.09 1.45 -10.47
CA GLY A 355 -36.29 2.52 -11.07
C GLY A 355 -36.29 3.85 -10.30
N GLN A 356 -36.66 3.85 -9.02
CA GLN A 356 -36.68 5.04 -8.16
C GLN A 356 -35.30 5.73 -8.05
N CYS A 357 -34.21 4.96 -8.03
CA CYS A 357 -32.85 5.48 -7.86
C CYS A 357 -32.03 5.30 -9.15
N THR A 358 -31.37 6.38 -9.57
CA THR A 358 -30.41 6.33 -10.68
C THR A 358 -29.07 5.84 -10.15
N ILE A 359 -28.48 4.85 -10.82
CA ILE A 359 -27.09 4.43 -10.60
C ILE A 359 -26.24 4.79 -11.83
N GLY A 360 -24.98 5.13 -11.61
CA GLY A 360 -24.04 5.45 -12.68
C GLY A 360 -22.59 5.41 -12.20
N SER A 361 -21.65 5.63 -13.12
CA SER A 361 -20.22 5.69 -12.80
C SER A 361 -19.49 6.62 -13.75
N VAL A 362 -18.79 7.62 -13.23
CA VAL A 362 -17.94 8.56 -14.00
C VAL A 362 -16.80 7.85 -14.72
N LYS A 363 -16.47 6.61 -14.31
CA LYS A 363 -15.42 5.82 -14.95
C LYS A 363 -15.72 5.52 -16.41
N SER A 364 -16.99 5.57 -16.84
CA SER A 364 -17.36 5.51 -18.25
C SER A 364 -16.79 6.66 -19.08
N ASN A 365 -16.51 7.81 -18.45
CA ASN A 365 -16.01 9.00 -19.12
C ASN A 365 -14.48 9.09 -19.04
N VAL A 366 -13.91 8.88 -17.85
CA VAL A 366 -12.49 9.17 -17.58
C VAL A 366 -11.63 7.93 -17.34
N GLY A 367 -12.21 6.73 -17.46
CA GLY A 367 -11.58 5.51 -16.97
C GLY A 367 -11.51 5.46 -15.44
N HIS A 368 -10.79 4.47 -14.93
CA HIS A 368 -10.61 4.25 -13.51
C HIS A 368 -9.37 4.99 -12.99
N MET A 369 -9.61 6.17 -12.42
CA MET A 369 -8.56 7.05 -11.86
C MET A 369 -7.94 6.58 -10.52
N LEU A 370 -7.85 5.27 -10.30
CA LEU A 370 -7.24 4.63 -9.13
C LEU A 370 -7.61 5.33 -7.80
N THR A 371 -6.66 6.00 -7.15
CA THR A 371 -6.83 6.70 -5.87
C THR A 371 -7.67 7.98 -5.97
N ALA A 372 -7.74 8.60 -7.14
CA ALA A 372 -8.58 9.76 -7.45
C ALA A 372 -10.00 9.39 -7.96
N ALA A 373 -10.33 8.10 -8.07
CA ALA A 373 -11.60 7.65 -8.65
C ALA A 373 -12.85 8.15 -7.89
N GLY A 374 -12.82 8.12 -6.55
CA GLY A 374 -13.89 8.68 -5.73
C GLY A 374 -14.00 10.20 -5.81
N ALA A 375 -12.87 10.90 -6.01
CA ALA A 375 -12.86 12.35 -6.18
C ALA A 375 -13.53 12.77 -7.49
N ALA A 376 -13.26 12.08 -8.60
CA ALA A 376 -13.97 12.33 -9.87
C ALA A 376 -15.49 12.10 -9.74
N GLY A 377 -15.89 11.04 -9.03
CA GLY A 377 -17.30 10.76 -8.75
C GLY A 377 -17.94 11.84 -7.87
N LEU A 378 -17.21 12.37 -6.89
CA LEU A 378 -17.70 13.45 -6.04
C LEU A 378 -17.88 14.74 -6.84
N VAL A 379 -16.92 15.10 -7.70
CA VAL A 379 -17.06 16.26 -8.60
C VAL A 379 -18.32 16.12 -9.47
N LYS A 380 -18.55 14.95 -10.08
CA LYS A 380 -19.78 14.64 -10.83
C LYS A 380 -21.05 14.89 -9.99
N VAL A 381 -21.08 14.44 -8.74
CA VAL A 381 -22.23 14.64 -7.84
C VAL A 381 -22.44 16.12 -7.49
N LEU A 382 -21.37 16.86 -7.19
CA LEU A 382 -21.47 18.29 -6.89
C LEU A 382 -22.03 19.08 -8.08
N LEU A 383 -21.59 18.76 -9.29
CA LEU A 383 -22.07 19.38 -10.52
C LEU A 383 -23.51 18.93 -10.84
N ALA A 384 -23.86 17.67 -10.58
CA ALA A 384 -25.23 17.19 -10.71
C ALA A 384 -26.21 17.95 -9.78
N PHE A 385 -25.80 18.29 -8.55
CA PHE A 385 -26.58 19.17 -7.67
C PHE A 385 -26.65 20.59 -8.24
N LYS A 386 -25.51 21.19 -8.60
CA LYS A 386 -25.43 22.56 -9.13
C LYS A 386 -26.33 22.78 -10.36
N HIS A 387 -26.37 21.78 -11.25
CA HIS A 387 -27.12 21.83 -12.51
C HIS A 387 -28.48 21.14 -12.41
N GLU A 388 -28.87 20.66 -11.22
CA GLU A 388 -30.14 19.98 -10.98
C GLU A 388 -30.42 18.86 -12.01
N THR A 389 -29.40 18.08 -12.34
CA THR A 389 -29.42 17.14 -13.47
C THR A 389 -28.91 15.78 -13.05
N LEU A 390 -29.68 14.72 -13.35
CA LEU A 390 -29.24 13.34 -13.25
C LEU A 390 -28.35 13.01 -14.47
N PRO A 391 -27.06 12.72 -14.26
CA PRO A 391 -26.13 12.50 -15.35
C PRO A 391 -26.31 11.11 -15.99
N PRO A 392 -26.00 10.97 -17.29
CA PRO A 392 -25.93 9.67 -17.94
C PRO A 392 -24.67 8.89 -17.54
N THR A 393 -24.62 7.61 -17.93
CA THR A 393 -23.40 6.81 -17.96
C THR A 393 -22.98 6.63 -19.41
N ALA A 394 -21.76 7.05 -19.75
CA ALA A 394 -21.23 6.92 -21.11
C ALA A 394 -21.08 5.44 -21.49
N ASN A 395 -21.00 5.17 -22.79
CA ASN A 395 -20.81 3.82 -23.33
C ASN A 395 -21.92 2.80 -23.00
N GLN A 396 -23.04 3.26 -22.44
CA GLN A 396 -24.17 2.41 -22.09
C GLN A 396 -25.11 2.21 -23.30
N THR A 397 -25.23 0.97 -23.74
CA THR A 397 -26.14 0.54 -24.83
C THR A 397 -27.28 -0.30 -24.29
N GLN A 398 -26.97 -1.31 -23.49
CA GLN A 398 -27.95 -2.20 -22.85
C GLN A 398 -27.37 -2.68 -21.51
N PRO A 399 -28.13 -2.60 -20.40
CA PRO A 399 -27.67 -3.16 -19.14
C PRO A 399 -27.40 -4.67 -19.22
N SER A 400 -26.33 -5.11 -18.57
CA SER A 400 -26.01 -6.53 -18.46
C SER A 400 -27.13 -7.29 -17.73
N PRO A 401 -27.62 -8.43 -18.26
CA PRO A 401 -28.62 -9.26 -17.59
C PRO A 401 -28.19 -9.74 -16.19
N ARG A 402 -26.86 -9.81 -15.94
CA ARG A 402 -26.30 -10.21 -14.64
C ARG A 402 -26.67 -9.26 -13.50
N LEU A 403 -26.98 -8.00 -13.82
CA LEU A 403 -27.36 -6.99 -12.84
C LEU A 403 -28.78 -7.22 -12.29
N GLN A 404 -29.65 -7.85 -13.10
CA GLN A 404 -31.06 -8.09 -12.79
C GLN A 404 -31.79 -6.79 -12.38
N LEU A 405 -31.69 -5.76 -13.24
CA LEU A 405 -32.28 -4.44 -12.95
C LEU A 405 -33.80 -4.38 -13.17
N GLU A 406 -34.35 -5.29 -13.99
CA GLU A 406 -35.78 -5.29 -14.29
C GLU A 406 -36.60 -5.46 -13.00
N GLY A 407 -37.47 -4.48 -12.74
CA GLY A 407 -38.31 -4.49 -11.55
C GLY A 407 -37.59 -4.23 -10.22
N SER A 408 -36.30 -3.87 -10.26
CA SER A 408 -35.47 -3.46 -9.12
C SER A 408 -35.61 -1.95 -8.82
N PRO A 409 -35.07 -1.44 -7.69
CA PRO A 409 -35.11 -0.01 -7.38
C PRO A 409 -34.23 0.85 -8.30
N PHE A 410 -33.34 0.23 -9.08
CA PHE A 410 -32.27 0.92 -9.78
C PHE A 410 -32.51 1.02 -11.28
N ARG A 411 -32.09 2.14 -11.86
CA ARG A 411 -32.05 2.37 -13.31
C ARG A 411 -30.75 3.06 -13.71
N ILE A 412 -30.34 2.90 -14.98
CA ILE A 412 -29.17 3.55 -15.56
C ILE A 412 -29.65 4.49 -16.67
N LEU A 413 -29.11 5.71 -16.72
CA LEU A 413 -29.44 6.69 -17.74
C LEU A 413 -28.43 6.67 -18.89
N THR A 414 -28.94 6.78 -20.11
CA THR A 414 -28.13 6.97 -21.34
C THR A 414 -28.08 8.42 -21.81
N ASN A 415 -29.00 9.27 -21.31
CA ASN A 415 -29.05 10.70 -21.57
C ASN A 415 -29.31 11.44 -20.27
N ALA A 416 -28.79 12.66 -20.15
CA ALA A 416 -29.03 13.53 -19.01
C ALA A 416 -30.54 13.80 -18.82
N GLN A 417 -31.00 13.85 -17.58
CA GLN A 417 -32.40 14.14 -17.24
C GLN A 417 -32.48 15.19 -16.13
N PRO A 418 -33.52 16.03 -16.08
CA PRO A 418 -33.76 16.88 -14.91
C PRO A 418 -33.82 16.05 -13.62
N TRP A 419 -33.27 16.59 -12.54
CA TRP A 419 -33.34 16.02 -11.19
C TRP A 419 -34.31 16.84 -10.35
N PRO A 420 -35.63 16.62 -10.43
CA PRO A 420 -36.57 17.35 -9.59
C PRO A 420 -36.46 16.89 -8.12
N HIS A 421 -36.85 17.76 -7.19
CA HIS A 421 -37.08 17.36 -5.81
C HIS A 421 -38.21 16.32 -5.76
N ARG A 422 -38.00 15.22 -5.02
CA ARG A 422 -39.07 14.25 -4.73
C ARG A 422 -40.18 14.86 -3.86
N ASP A 423 -39.81 15.80 -3.00
CA ASP A 423 -40.66 16.55 -2.09
C ASP A 423 -40.01 17.94 -1.89
N PRO A 424 -40.75 19.07 -1.97
CA PRO A 424 -40.22 20.41 -1.68
C PRO A 424 -39.47 20.54 -0.35
N ALA A 425 -39.79 19.71 0.66
CA ALA A 425 -39.12 19.72 1.96
C ALA A 425 -37.84 18.88 2.02
N ARG A 426 -37.53 18.10 0.98
CA ARG A 426 -36.40 17.16 0.95
C ARG A 426 -35.34 17.60 -0.06
N PRO A 427 -34.11 17.89 0.39
CA PRO A 427 -32.99 18.14 -0.51
C PRO A 427 -32.69 16.91 -1.37
N ARG A 428 -32.09 17.14 -2.54
CA ARG A 428 -31.54 16.05 -3.36
C ARG A 428 -30.45 15.32 -2.60
N ARG A 429 -30.43 13.99 -2.71
CA ARG A 429 -29.47 13.14 -1.99
C ARG A 429 -28.75 12.19 -2.92
N ALA A 430 -27.44 12.13 -2.74
CA ALA A 430 -26.57 11.23 -3.46
C ALA A 430 -25.78 10.33 -2.51
N ALA A 431 -25.36 9.18 -3.03
CA ALA A 431 -24.35 8.35 -2.41
C ALA A 431 -23.17 8.11 -3.36
N LEU A 432 -21.99 7.90 -2.80
CA LEU A 432 -20.77 7.53 -3.53
C LEU A 432 -20.19 6.23 -2.96
N SER A 433 -19.84 5.29 -3.83
CA SER A 433 -19.19 4.03 -3.44
C SER A 433 -17.78 3.92 -4.00
N GLY A 434 -16.85 3.41 -3.18
CA GLY A 434 -15.49 3.06 -3.59
C GLY A 434 -15.07 1.74 -2.98
N PHE A 435 -14.79 0.73 -3.83
CA PHE A 435 -14.40 -0.61 -3.41
C PHE A 435 -13.03 -0.94 -3.98
N GLY A 436 -12.00 -0.85 -3.14
CA GLY A 436 -10.61 -1.07 -3.51
C GLY A 436 -10.20 -2.54 -3.45
N PHE A 437 -9.14 -2.87 -4.20
CA PHE A 437 -8.44 -4.13 -4.00
C PHE A 437 -8.03 -4.34 -2.54
N GLY A 438 -7.95 -5.60 -2.14
CA GLY A 438 -7.78 -5.97 -0.73
C GLY A 438 -9.09 -5.99 0.06
N GLY A 439 -10.22 -5.68 -0.59
CA GLY A 439 -11.53 -5.62 0.03
C GLY A 439 -11.77 -4.33 0.82
N ILE A 440 -11.10 -3.24 0.44
CA ILE A 440 -11.16 -1.97 1.18
C ILE A 440 -12.36 -1.16 0.70
N ASN A 441 -13.41 -1.04 1.52
CA ASN A 441 -14.68 -0.46 1.10
C ASN A 441 -14.95 0.89 1.77
N ALA A 442 -15.53 1.81 1.01
CA ALA A 442 -16.03 3.10 1.48
C ALA A 442 -17.38 3.44 0.84
N HIS A 443 -18.25 4.10 1.61
CA HIS A 443 -19.51 4.65 1.13
C HIS A 443 -19.78 6.01 1.77
N VAL A 444 -20.10 7.03 0.95
CA VAL A 444 -20.29 8.42 1.38
C VAL A 444 -21.71 8.87 1.04
N LEU A 445 -22.41 9.50 1.99
CA LEU A 445 -23.74 10.09 1.82
C LEU A 445 -23.65 11.61 1.80
N ILE A 446 -24.22 12.20 0.76
CA ILE A 446 -24.08 13.62 0.43
C ILE A 446 -25.46 14.22 0.16
N GLU A 447 -25.68 15.41 0.70
CA GLU A 447 -26.92 16.17 0.53
C GLU A 447 -26.65 17.50 -0.17
N GLU A 448 -27.57 17.89 -1.04
CA GLU A 448 -27.64 19.23 -1.60
C GLU A 448 -27.82 20.30 -0.51
N TRP A 449 -27.15 21.44 -0.68
CA TRP A 449 -27.39 22.61 0.16
C TRP A 449 -28.47 23.53 -0.45
N PRO A 450 -29.55 23.87 0.28
CA PRO A 450 -30.65 24.67 -0.28
C PRO A 450 -30.20 26.07 -0.74
N THR A 451 -30.41 26.38 -2.02
CA THR A 451 -30.10 27.69 -2.64
C THR A 451 -30.84 28.86 -1.97
N ARG A 452 -32.03 28.62 -1.38
CA ARG A 452 -32.82 29.66 -0.69
C ARG A 452 -32.11 30.23 0.55
N LEU A 453 -31.23 29.47 1.19
CA LEU A 453 -30.44 29.90 2.35
C LEU A 453 -29.17 30.68 1.97
N GLN A 454 -28.77 30.67 0.69
CA GLN A 454 -27.59 31.38 0.20
C GLN A 454 -27.87 32.84 -0.23
N ARG A 455 -29.14 33.24 -0.38
CA ARG A 455 -29.49 34.66 -0.66
C ARG A 455 -29.39 35.49 0.62
N LYS A 456 -28.56 36.55 0.60
CA LYS A 456 -28.65 37.63 1.60
C LYS A 456 -30.09 38.17 1.63
N PRO A 457 -30.67 38.47 2.81
CA PRO A 457 -31.91 39.24 2.86
C PRO A 457 -31.67 40.57 2.17
N GLY A 458 -32.49 40.90 1.17
CA GLY A 458 -32.56 42.27 0.66
C GLY A 458 -33.15 43.21 1.72
N PRO A 459 -33.01 44.54 1.59
CA PRO A 459 -33.46 45.50 2.61
C PRO A 459 -34.97 45.54 2.86
N GLU A 460 -35.80 44.80 2.12
CA GLU A 460 -37.26 44.89 2.20
C GLU A 460 -37.89 43.49 2.20
N SER A 461 -38.02 42.89 3.38
CA SER A 461 -39.06 41.89 3.68
C SER A 461 -39.07 41.63 5.18
N GLU A 462 -39.87 42.42 5.91
CA GLU A 462 -40.33 42.08 7.26
C GLU A 462 -41.35 40.95 7.17
N SER A 463 -40.88 39.73 6.90
CA SER A 463 -41.58 38.51 7.28
C SER A 463 -40.54 37.42 7.44
N ALA A 464 -40.20 37.12 8.70
CA ALA A 464 -39.26 36.06 9.04
C ALA A 464 -39.76 34.73 8.43
N PRO A 465 -39.01 34.08 7.52
CA PRO A 465 -39.32 32.72 7.16
C PRO A 465 -38.98 31.85 8.36
N GLN A 466 -40.01 31.19 8.92
CA GLN A 466 -39.82 30.13 9.89
C GLN A 466 -38.82 29.12 9.32
N SER A 467 -37.74 28.91 10.07
CA SER A 467 -36.74 27.87 9.86
C SER A 467 -37.43 26.53 9.55
N SER A 468 -37.50 26.16 8.28
CA SER A 468 -37.83 24.79 7.90
C SER A 468 -36.67 23.94 8.41
N ALA A 469 -36.94 23.20 9.48
CA ALA A 469 -35.97 22.39 10.19
C ALA A 469 -35.23 21.45 9.22
N ILE A 470 -33.98 21.79 8.89
CA ILE A 470 -32.97 20.77 8.63
C ILE A 470 -32.92 19.99 9.93
N ALA A 471 -33.51 18.79 9.93
CA ALA A 471 -33.64 17.97 11.13
C ALA A 471 -32.26 17.76 11.75
N SER A 472 -31.95 18.56 12.77
CA SER A 472 -30.81 18.34 13.64
C SER A 472 -31.07 17.02 14.34
N HIS A 473 -30.34 15.98 13.95
CA HIS A 473 -30.38 14.72 14.68
C HIS A 473 -29.95 15.01 16.12
N PRO A 474 -30.61 14.42 17.13
CA PRO A 474 -30.24 14.63 18.52
C PRO A 474 -28.78 14.20 18.70
N ALA A 475 -27.93 15.17 19.03
CA ALA A 475 -26.52 14.92 19.22
C ALA A 475 -26.34 13.91 20.37
N ARG A 476 -25.62 12.82 20.10
CA ARG A 476 -25.22 11.87 21.13
C ARG A 476 -24.37 12.65 22.15
N PRO A 477 -24.54 12.43 23.46
CA PRO A 477 -23.78 13.19 24.44
C PRO A 477 -22.28 12.88 24.31
N ALA A 478 -21.48 13.93 24.04
CA ALA A 478 -20.02 13.88 24.06
C ALA A 478 -19.52 13.21 25.34
N ARG A 479 -18.87 12.06 25.16
CA ARG A 479 -18.22 11.32 26.25
C ARG A 479 -16.80 11.82 26.40
N PRO A 480 -16.24 11.86 27.61
CA PRO A 480 -14.82 12.17 27.78
C PRO A 480 -13.98 11.17 26.96
N PRO A 481 -12.90 11.63 26.29
CA PRO A 481 -12.05 10.75 25.50
C PRO A 481 -11.52 9.63 26.39
N ARG A 482 -11.68 8.39 25.93
CA ARG A 482 -11.30 7.19 26.69
C ARG A 482 -9.84 6.87 26.39
N PRO A 483 -8.96 6.77 27.41
CA PRO A 483 -7.55 6.48 27.17
C PRO A 483 -7.34 5.22 26.35
N VAL A 484 -6.33 5.21 25.48
CA VAL A 484 -5.97 4.08 24.62
C VAL A 484 -4.74 3.40 25.16
N ALA A 485 -4.77 2.07 25.28
CA ALA A 485 -3.69 1.25 25.79
C ALA A 485 -2.99 0.49 24.65
N ILE A 486 -1.65 0.45 24.70
CA ILE A 486 -0.83 -0.49 23.93
C ILE A 486 -0.81 -1.82 24.68
N VAL A 487 -1.46 -2.84 24.13
CA VAL A 487 -1.62 -4.16 24.76
C VAL A 487 -0.72 -5.25 24.19
N GLY A 488 -0.20 -5.03 22.99
CA GLY A 488 0.81 -5.89 22.36
C GLY A 488 1.73 -5.08 21.48
N MET A 489 2.98 -5.54 21.33
CA MET A 489 3.94 -4.90 20.45
C MET A 489 4.94 -5.91 19.87
N ALA A 490 5.45 -5.62 18.69
CA ALA A 490 6.56 -6.34 18.08
C ALA A 490 7.39 -5.39 17.23
N ALA A 491 8.66 -5.73 17.02
CA ALA A 491 9.58 -4.93 16.22
C ALA A 491 10.70 -5.80 15.65
N HIS A 492 11.16 -5.45 14.46
CA HIS A 492 12.32 -6.05 13.80
C HIS A 492 13.06 -4.94 13.04
N PHE A 493 14.28 -4.60 13.47
CA PHE A 493 15.10 -3.56 12.83
C PHE A 493 16.51 -4.06 12.56
N GLY A 494 16.94 -4.00 11.30
CA GLY A 494 18.22 -4.54 10.86
C GLY A 494 18.47 -5.95 11.42
N PRO A 495 19.61 -6.22 12.09
CA PRO A 495 19.91 -7.54 12.65
C PRO A 495 19.10 -7.90 13.91
N PHE A 496 18.32 -6.96 14.47
CA PHE A 496 17.59 -7.15 15.72
C PHE A 496 16.20 -7.72 15.45
N ALA A 497 16.14 -9.05 15.27
CA ALA A 497 14.90 -9.78 15.01
C ALA A 497 14.06 -9.96 16.29
N GLY A 498 12.84 -9.43 16.27
CA GLY A 498 11.85 -9.57 17.34
C GLY A 498 12.01 -8.58 18.50
N LEU A 499 10.92 -8.42 19.26
CA LEU A 499 10.80 -7.42 20.34
C LEU A 499 11.93 -7.54 21.38
N ARG A 500 12.38 -8.76 21.69
CA ARG A 500 13.43 -9.00 22.68
C ARG A 500 14.76 -8.39 22.24
N ALA A 501 15.21 -8.66 21.01
CA ALA A 501 16.47 -8.15 20.48
C ALA A 501 16.43 -6.62 20.40
N VAL A 502 15.31 -6.06 19.93
CA VAL A 502 15.10 -4.60 19.91
C VAL A 502 15.13 -4.01 21.33
N LYS A 503 14.49 -4.65 22.32
CA LYS A 503 14.52 -4.23 23.72
C LYS A 503 15.94 -4.18 24.27
N GLU A 504 16.72 -5.23 24.05
CA GLU A 504 18.12 -5.29 24.50
C GLU A 504 18.94 -4.17 23.83
N GLN A 505 18.77 -3.96 22.52
CA GLN A 505 19.47 -2.91 21.78
C GLN A 505 19.12 -1.50 22.27
N VAL A 506 17.84 -1.16 22.41
CA VAL A 506 17.40 0.23 22.70
C VAL A 506 17.50 0.62 24.17
N LEU A 507 17.50 -0.34 25.10
CA LEU A 507 17.63 -0.08 26.54
C LEU A 507 19.06 -0.18 27.05
N SER A 508 19.85 -1.11 26.53
CA SER A 508 21.20 -1.42 27.07
C SER A 508 22.35 -1.22 26.09
N GLY A 509 22.07 -1.21 24.77
CA GLY A 509 23.11 -1.27 23.74
C GLY A 509 23.93 -2.57 23.75
N ALA A 510 23.51 -3.59 24.51
CA ALA A 510 24.28 -4.80 24.80
C ALA A 510 24.31 -5.83 23.65
N THR A 511 23.41 -5.72 22.67
CA THR A 511 23.37 -6.59 21.48
C THR A 511 24.41 -6.23 20.41
N GLY A 512 25.14 -5.12 20.57
CA GLY A 512 26.46 -4.93 19.97
C GLY A 512 26.56 -5.16 18.46
N GLY A 513 25.69 -4.53 17.66
CA GLY A 513 25.95 -4.35 16.24
C GLY A 513 26.47 -2.94 15.99
N GLU A 514 27.75 -2.79 15.62
CA GLU A 514 28.18 -1.55 14.97
C GLU A 514 27.52 -1.48 13.58
N PRO A 515 27.19 -0.28 13.06
CA PRO A 515 26.71 -0.13 11.69
C PRO A 515 27.66 -0.84 10.71
N VAL A 516 27.11 -1.65 9.82
CA VAL A 516 27.89 -2.45 8.86
C VAL A 516 27.77 -1.89 7.45
N PRO A 517 28.78 -2.02 6.58
CA PRO A 517 28.66 -1.63 5.18
C PRO A 517 27.51 -2.37 4.47
N PRO A 518 26.83 -1.74 3.50
CA PRO A 518 25.75 -2.37 2.76
C PRO A 518 26.29 -3.49 1.86
N ARG A 519 25.64 -4.66 1.92
CA ARG A 519 25.97 -5.81 1.06
C ARG A 519 25.20 -5.83 -0.27
N ARG A 520 24.08 -5.09 -0.36
CA ARG A 520 23.08 -5.17 -1.44
C ARG A 520 23.16 -4.01 -2.45
N TRP A 521 24.21 -3.21 -2.42
CA TRP A 521 24.37 -2.04 -3.31
C TRP A 521 25.08 -2.38 -4.63
N TRP A 522 24.80 -3.56 -5.19
CA TRP A 522 25.28 -3.98 -6.52
C TRP A 522 26.81 -3.85 -6.68
N GLY A 523 27.57 -4.10 -5.62
CA GLY A 523 29.03 -3.96 -5.61
C GLY A 523 29.57 -2.53 -5.43
N ALA A 524 28.72 -1.50 -5.47
CA ALA A 524 29.14 -0.09 -5.33
C ALA A 524 29.86 0.19 -3.99
N ALA A 525 29.47 -0.49 -2.91
CA ALA A 525 30.09 -0.34 -1.60
C ALA A 525 31.44 -1.07 -1.44
N GLY A 526 31.73 -2.08 -2.26
CA GLY A 526 32.96 -2.88 -2.20
C GLY A 526 34.06 -2.42 -3.16
N ASN A 527 33.72 -1.63 -4.17
CA ASN A 527 34.61 -1.26 -5.27
C ASN A 527 35.26 0.14 -5.11
N GLY A 528 35.20 0.77 -3.92
CA GLY A 528 35.70 2.13 -3.69
C GLY A 528 34.88 3.26 -4.35
N ARG A 529 33.78 2.92 -5.06
CA ARG A 529 32.88 3.87 -5.77
C ARG A 529 32.08 4.77 -4.82
N ALA A 530 31.91 4.34 -3.58
CA ALA A 530 31.34 5.17 -2.52
C ALA A 530 32.35 6.20 -1.95
N GLU A 531 33.65 5.92 -2.11
CA GLU A 531 34.77 6.72 -1.56
C GLU A 531 35.35 7.68 -2.61
N SER A 532 35.02 7.50 -3.91
CA SER A 532 35.47 8.33 -5.03
C SER A 532 34.81 9.73 -5.10
N GLY A 533 33.82 10.01 -4.25
CA GLY A 533 33.04 11.26 -4.27
C GLY A 533 31.94 11.32 -5.33
N GLU A 534 31.68 10.20 -6.03
CA GLU A 534 30.64 10.09 -7.07
C GLU A 534 29.23 9.81 -6.53
N LEU A 535 29.15 9.27 -5.31
CA LEU A 535 27.92 9.16 -4.53
C LEU A 535 27.78 10.38 -3.60
N ALA A 536 26.55 10.84 -3.38
CA ALA A 536 26.28 11.93 -2.43
C ALA A 536 26.91 11.61 -1.06
N PRO A 537 27.62 12.57 -0.42
CA PRO A 537 28.40 12.31 0.79
C PRO A 537 27.49 11.87 1.96
N GLY A 538 27.88 10.83 2.68
CA GLY A 538 27.21 10.39 3.92
C GLY A 538 27.74 9.07 4.48
N PRO A 539 27.39 8.71 5.73
CA PRO A 539 27.76 7.41 6.29
C PRO A 539 26.95 6.30 5.62
N PHE A 540 27.63 5.42 4.89
CA PHE A 540 27.04 4.23 4.29
C PHE A 540 26.88 3.05 5.24
N PRO A 541 27.73 2.86 6.28
CA PRO A 541 27.47 1.82 7.26
C PRO A 541 26.15 2.05 8.01
N GLY A 542 25.33 1.01 8.11
CA GLY A 542 23.97 1.07 8.66
C GLY A 542 23.49 -0.24 9.27
N TYR A 543 22.19 -0.31 9.58
CA TYR A 543 21.53 -1.47 10.18
C TYR A 543 20.62 -2.14 9.15
N TYR A 544 21.20 -3.07 8.39
CA TYR A 544 20.55 -3.71 7.25
C TYR A 544 19.94 -5.08 7.60
N LEU A 545 18.91 -5.45 6.84
CA LEU A 545 18.27 -6.75 6.74
C LEU A 545 18.78 -7.47 5.49
N ASP A 546 19.39 -8.64 5.66
CA ASP A 546 19.85 -9.44 4.50
C ASP A 546 18.67 -10.12 3.77
N ALA A 547 17.75 -10.73 4.53
CA ALA A 547 16.60 -11.46 4.01
C ALA A 547 15.40 -11.44 4.98
N VAL A 548 14.19 -11.61 4.45
CA VAL A 548 12.99 -11.94 5.25
C VAL A 548 12.74 -13.44 5.14
N ARG A 549 12.62 -14.13 6.29
CA ARG A 549 12.41 -15.58 6.34
C ARG A 549 11.05 -15.90 6.96
N LEU A 550 10.21 -16.62 6.21
CA LEU A 550 8.84 -16.96 6.58
C LEU A 550 8.66 -18.48 6.54
N ARG A 551 7.89 -19.05 7.45
CA ARG A 551 7.49 -20.46 7.30
C ARG A 551 6.31 -20.55 6.34
N VAL A 552 6.35 -21.53 5.45
CA VAL A 552 5.32 -21.77 4.42
C VAL A 552 3.94 -22.02 5.05
N ASP A 553 3.89 -22.63 6.23
CA ASP A 553 2.67 -22.98 6.95
C ASP A 553 2.19 -21.90 7.95
N GLN A 554 2.88 -20.77 8.04
CA GLN A 554 2.58 -19.72 9.01
C GLN A 554 1.32 -18.91 8.65
N PHE A 555 1.07 -18.71 7.35
CA PHE A 555 0.01 -17.84 6.85
C PHE A 555 -0.85 -18.56 5.81
N ARG A 556 -2.11 -18.13 5.65
CA ARG A 556 -3.05 -18.67 4.66
C ARG A 556 -2.82 -18.01 3.30
N ILE A 557 -1.56 -18.03 2.86
CA ILE A 557 -1.10 -17.42 1.62
C ILE A 557 -0.35 -18.50 0.82
N PRO A 558 -0.69 -18.71 -0.47
CA PRO A 558 -0.01 -19.69 -1.30
C PRO A 558 1.51 -19.47 -1.35
N PRO A 559 2.34 -20.54 -1.37
CA PRO A 559 3.80 -20.40 -1.35
C PRO A 559 4.37 -19.55 -2.49
N ARG A 560 3.80 -19.67 -3.70
CA ARG A 560 4.19 -18.87 -4.87
C ARG A 560 3.83 -17.39 -4.73
N GLU A 561 2.78 -17.08 -3.97
CA GLU A 561 2.40 -15.69 -3.68
C GLU A 561 3.33 -15.12 -2.61
N LEU A 562 3.65 -15.87 -1.55
CA LEU A 562 4.64 -15.47 -0.54
C LEU A 562 6.01 -15.15 -1.18
N GLN A 563 6.47 -15.96 -2.12
CA GLN A 563 7.72 -15.73 -2.87
C GLN A 563 7.68 -14.50 -3.79
N ALA A 564 6.48 -14.06 -4.18
CA ALA A 564 6.27 -12.94 -5.09
C ALA A 564 5.96 -11.62 -4.37
N MET A 565 5.70 -11.66 -3.06
CA MET A 565 5.48 -10.49 -2.23
C MET A 565 6.77 -9.70 -2.06
N LEU A 566 6.67 -8.37 -2.08
CA LEU A 566 7.78 -7.52 -1.68
C LEU A 566 8.18 -7.83 -0.22
N PRO A 567 9.49 -7.77 0.11
CA PRO A 567 9.94 -8.04 1.46
C PRO A 567 9.31 -7.10 2.49
N GLN A 568 8.99 -5.85 2.09
CA GLN A 568 8.27 -4.88 2.92
C GLN A 568 6.91 -5.43 3.42
N GLN A 569 6.13 -6.09 2.55
CA GLN A 569 4.83 -6.66 2.93
C GLN A 569 4.99 -7.85 3.86
N SER A 570 5.94 -8.72 3.54
CA SER A 570 6.23 -9.93 4.31
C SER A 570 6.71 -9.62 5.72
N LEU A 571 7.64 -8.66 5.85
CA LEU A 571 8.16 -8.23 7.15
C LEU A 571 7.05 -7.64 8.03
N MET A 572 6.21 -6.77 7.45
CA MET A 572 5.09 -6.18 8.19
C MET A 572 4.06 -7.23 8.61
N LEU A 573 3.75 -8.22 7.76
CA LEU A 573 2.87 -9.33 8.11
C LEU A 573 3.41 -10.16 9.28
N MET A 574 4.72 -10.46 9.30
CA MET A 574 5.38 -11.15 10.42
C MET A 574 5.28 -10.35 11.71
N VAL A 575 5.68 -9.08 11.67
CA VAL A 575 5.71 -8.22 12.86
C VAL A 575 4.30 -7.98 13.39
N ALA A 576 3.28 -7.85 12.53
CA ALA A 576 1.88 -7.80 12.96
C ALA A 576 1.42 -9.11 13.64
N ALA A 577 1.80 -10.27 13.09
CA ALA A 577 1.48 -11.57 13.69
C ALA A 577 2.13 -11.73 15.08
N GLU A 578 3.38 -11.29 15.24
CA GLU A 578 4.08 -11.28 16.52
C GLU A 578 3.41 -10.34 17.53
N ALA A 579 3.02 -9.13 17.12
CA ALA A 579 2.32 -8.19 18.01
C ALA A 579 0.94 -8.72 18.45
N LEU A 580 0.22 -9.40 17.57
CA LEU A 580 -1.04 -10.08 17.91
C LEU A 580 -0.82 -11.25 18.86
N THR A 581 0.26 -12.00 18.69
CA THR A 581 0.66 -13.07 19.61
C THR A 581 0.99 -12.49 20.99
N ASP A 582 1.76 -11.39 21.02
CA ASP A 582 2.10 -10.65 22.23
C ASP A 582 0.86 -10.09 22.95
N ALA A 583 -0.15 -9.66 22.20
CA ALA A 583 -1.45 -9.22 22.72
C ALA A 583 -2.40 -10.37 23.11
N ARG A 584 -2.00 -11.65 22.96
CA ARG A 584 -2.86 -12.83 23.15
C ARG A 584 -4.17 -12.74 22.36
N TRP A 585 -4.08 -12.25 21.13
CA TRP A 585 -5.23 -11.94 20.29
C TRP A 585 -6.12 -13.16 20.01
N SER A 586 -7.43 -12.99 20.21
CA SER A 586 -8.45 -13.99 19.84
C SER A 586 -9.16 -13.62 18.53
N ARG A 587 -9.27 -14.58 17.60
CA ARG A 587 -9.89 -14.38 16.26
C ARG A 587 -11.36 -13.92 16.27
N GLY A 588 -12.08 -14.02 17.41
CA GLY A 588 -13.48 -13.59 17.54
C GLY A 588 -13.72 -12.08 17.55
N ARG A 589 -12.67 -11.24 17.57
CA ARG A 589 -12.78 -9.77 17.71
C ARG A 589 -12.68 -8.98 16.40
N GLY A 590 -12.64 -9.66 15.26
CA GLY A 590 -12.25 -9.05 13.99
C GLY A 590 -13.21 -8.00 13.42
N GLY A 591 -14.52 -8.11 13.66
CA GLY A 591 -15.54 -7.32 12.93
C GLY A 591 -15.41 -5.79 13.01
N ARG A 592 -14.98 -5.26 14.17
CA ARG A 592 -14.75 -3.82 14.44
C ARG A 592 -13.29 -3.53 14.81
N THR A 593 -12.37 -4.36 14.31
CA THR A 593 -10.93 -4.10 14.45
C THR A 593 -10.43 -3.42 13.18
N GLY A 594 -9.55 -2.43 13.28
CA GLY A 594 -8.94 -1.77 12.11
C GLY A 594 -7.46 -2.10 11.95
N VAL A 595 -6.91 -1.84 10.76
CA VAL A 595 -5.47 -1.97 10.48
C VAL A 595 -4.96 -0.69 9.80
N VAL A 596 -4.00 0.00 10.39
CA VAL A 596 -3.40 1.21 9.79
C VAL A 596 -1.89 1.06 9.73
N ILE A 597 -1.32 1.11 8.53
CA ILE A 597 0.12 0.84 8.31
C ILE A 597 0.82 2.07 7.74
N GLY A 598 1.85 2.57 8.42
CA GLY A 598 2.74 3.60 7.89
C GLY A 598 3.82 3.01 6.97
N LEU A 599 3.94 3.49 5.74
CA LEU A 599 4.98 3.03 4.80
C LEU A 599 5.34 4.08 3.75
N GLY A 600 6.52 3.92 3.14
CA GLY A 600 6.95 4.63 1.95
C GLY A 600 6.96 3.74 0.70
N LEU A 601 7.38 4.29 -0.44
CA LEU A 601 7.58 3.50 -1.66
C LEU A 601 8.75 2.52 -1.46
N ASP A 602 8.49 1.22 -1.61
CA ASP A 602 9.57 0.24 -1.73
C ASP A 602 10.26 0.41 -3.09
N GLN A 603 11.50 0.86 -3.08
CA GLN A 603 12.25 1.17 -4.30
C GLN A 603 12.41 -0.05 -5.23
N ASN A 604 12.25 -1.28 -4.74
CA ASN A 604 12.29 -2.48 -5.58
C ASN A 604 11.19 -2.51 -6.65
N THR A 605 10.09 -1.76 -6.48
CA THR A 605 9.09 -1.64 -7.55
C THR A 605 9.61 -0.87 -8.77
N ASN A 606 10.59 0.03 -8.60
CA ASN A 606 11.25 0.71 -9.73
C ASN A 606 12.12 -0.26 -10.56
N ASN A 607 12.45 -1.46 -10.04
CA ASN A 607 13.25 -2.44 -10.77
C ASN A 607 12.51 -2.98 -12.01
N TYR A 608 11.17 -3.03 -12.00
CA TYR A 608 10.40 -3.42 -13.18
C TYR A 608 10.57 -2.42 -14.33
N GLN A 609 10.55 -1.12 -14.01
CA GLN A 609 10.80 -0.08 -15.00
C GLN A 609 12.25 -0.15 -15.51
N LEU A 610 13.22 -0.35 -14.62
CA LEU A 610 14.62 -0.51 -15.01
C LEU A 610 14.82 -1.71 -15.94
N ARG A 611 14.12 -2.83 -15.67
CA ARG A 611 14.10 -4.03 -16.52
C ARG A 611 13.55 -3.74 -17.92
N TRP A 612 12.52 -2.91 -18.04
CA TRP A 612 12.00 -2.49 -19.34
C TRP A 612 12.94 -1.51 -20.05
N TRP A 613 13.54 -0.58 -19.31
CA TRP A 613 14.53 0.37 -19.84
C TRP A 613 15.73 -0.36 -20.46
N LEU A 614 16.23 -1.42 -19.82
CA LEU A 614 17.33 -2.22 -20.37
C LEU A 614 17.02 -2.82 -21.74
N ALA A 615 15.76 -3.20 -21.99
CA ALA A 615 15.35 -3.71 -23.29
C ALA A 615 15.34 -2.64 -24.38
N ASP A 616 15.05 -1.40 -24.00
CA ASP A 616 15.13 -0.24 -24.90
C ASP A 616 16.59 0.20 -25.14
N GLN A 617 17.46 0.10 -24.13
CA GLN A 617 18.85 0.53 -24.22
C GLN A 617 19.80 -0.49 -24.87
N ALA A 618 19.61 -1.79 -24.66
CA ALA A 618 20.52 -2.80 -25.20
C ALA A 618 20.73 -2.69 -26.73
N PRO A 619 19.71 -2.44 -27.57
CA PRO A 619 19.92 -2.18 -29.00
C PRO A 619 20.78 -0.94 -29.29
N ILE A 620 20.71 0.09 -28.44
CA ILE A 620 21.53 1.32 -28.54
C ILE A 620 22.97 1.00 -28.15
N TRP A 621 23.17 0.29 -27.03
CA TRP A 621 24.49 -0.11 -26.56
C TRP A 621 25.18 -1.09 -27.49
N ASN A 622 24.45 -2.05 -28.09
CA ASN A 622 24.97 -2.95 -29.12
C ASN A 622 25.63 -2.18 -30.27
N ARG A 623 25.02 -1.07 -30.70
CA ARG A 623 25.58 -0.18 -31.73
C ARG A 623 26.73 0.67 -31.20
N LYS A 624 26.59 1.28 -30.00
CA LYS A 624 27.63 2.16 -29.43
C LYS A 624 28.92 1.42 -29.11
N LEU A 625 28.82 0.18 -28.63
CA LEU A 625 29.94 -0.67 -28.26
C LEU A 625 30.46 -1.52 -29.43
N ASP A 626 29.85 -1.40 -30.62
CA ASP A 626 30.18 -2.18 -31.82
C ASP A 626 30.23 -3.70 -31.56
N LEU A 627 29.26 -4.22 -30.80
CA LEU A 627 29.25 -5.63 -30.41
C LEU A 627 28.90 -6.55 -31.60
N GLY A 628 28.15 -6.03 -32.58
CA GLY A 628 27.78 -6.74 -33.80
C GLY A 628 26.85 -7.93 -33.56
N LEU A 629 26.00 -7.88 -32.52
CA LEU A 629 25.10 -8.98 -32.17
C LEU A 629 24.03 -9.19 -33.25
N SER A 630 23.76 -10.45 -33.59
CA SER A 630 22.57 -10.84 -34.34
C SER A 630 21.30 -10.56 -33.52
N GLU A 631 20.13 -10.60 -34.18
CA GLU A 631 18.83 -10.37 -33.52
C GLU A 631 18.59 -11.33 -32.34
N ALA A 632 18.90 -12.62 -32.52
CA ALA A 632 18.78 -13.62 -31.47
C ALA A 632 19.79 -13.42 -30.32
N GLU A 633 21.04 -13.08 -30.63
CA GLU A 633 22.06 -12.80 -29.60
C GLU A 633 21.73 -11.52 -28.80
N LEU A 634 21.10 -10.53 -29.45
CA LEU A 634 20.62 -9.33 -28.80
C LEU A 634 19.43 -9.63 -27.87
N GLU A 635 18.51 -10.50 -28.28
CA GLU A 635 17.38 -10.92 -27.45
C GLU A 635 17.85 -11.71 -26.22
N ASP A 636 18.78 -12.66 -26.40
CA ASP A 636 19.42 -13.40 -25.30
C ASP A 636 20.14 -12.44 -24.33
N TRP A 637 20.82 -11.41 -24.84
CA TRP A 637 21.49 -10.41 -24.02
C TRP A 637 20.50 -9.52 -23.26
N ILE A 638 19.41 -9.09 -23.91
CA ILE A 638 18.32 -8.35 -23.26
C ILE A 638 17.74 -9.18 -22.11
N ASP A 639 17.46 -10.46 -22.33
CA ASP A 639 16.92 -11.33 -21.29
C ASP A 639 17.91 -11.53 -20.14
N ALA A 640 19.20 -11.70 -20.43
CA ALA A 640 20.23 -11.77 -19.39
C ALA A 640 20.30 -10.48 -18.55
N LEU A 641 20.32 -9.31 -19.18
CA LEU A 641 20.30 -8.00 -18.51
C LEU A 641 19.04 -7.84 -17.63
N ARG A 642 17.90 -8.24 -18.16
CA ARG A 642 16.62 -8.19 -17.45
C ARG A 642 16.60 -9.13 -16.23
N GLN A 643 17.08 -10.36 -16.36
CA GLN A 643 17.17 -11.31 -15.24
C GLN A 643 18.13 -10.84 -14.16
N ALA A 644 19.21 -10.14 -14.55
CA ALA A 644 20.17 -9.57 -13.62
C ALA A 644 19.56 -8.49 -12.70
N VAL A 645 18.60 -7.70 -13.20
CA VAL A 645 17.85 -6.71 -12.39
C VAL A 645 16.78 -7.36 -11.52
N GLY A 646 16.05 -8.34 -12.08
CA GLY A 646 15.02 -9.05 -11.33
C GLY A 646 14.03 -9.81 -12.22
N PRO A 647 13.15 -10.60 -11.59
CA PRO A 647 12.16 -11.38 -12.31
C PRO A 647 11.07 -10.48 -12.95
N PRO A 648 10.39 -10.97 -13.99
CA PRO A 648 9.35 -10.20 -14.69
C PRO A 648 8.13 -9.93 -13.81
N LEU A 649 7.37 -8.89 -14.16
CA LEU A 649 6.08 -8.61 -13.52
C LEU A 649 5.06 -9.67 -13.97
N THR A 650 4.48 -10.36 -12.99
CA THR A 650 3.49 -11.45 -13.16
C THR A 650 2.30 -11.19 -12.25
N ALA A 651 1.18 -11.90 -12.39
CA ALA A 651 -0.01 -11.67 -11.57
C ALA A 651 0.27 -11.66 -10.05
N ASN A 652 1.02 -12.65 -9.55
CA ASN A 652 1.39 -12.73 -8.13
C ASN A 652 2.31 -11.58 -7.71
N ARG A 653 3.24 -11.15 -8.58
CA ARG A 653 4.14 -10.02 -8.28
C ARG A 653 3.44 -8.67 -8.37
N THR A 654 2.47 -8.51 -9.27
CA THR A 654 1.59 -7.33 -9.28
C THR A 654 0.90 -7.21 -7.92
N MET A 655 0.27 -8.28 -7.44
CA MET A 655 -0.35 -8.29 -6.11
C MET A 655 0.66 -8.15 -4.97
N GLY A 656 1.86 -8.67 -5.15
CA GLY A 656 2.95 -8.57 -4.19
C GLY A 656 3.61 -7.20 -4.12
N SER A 657 3.36 -6.33 -5.10
CA SER A 657 4.01 -5.01 -5.26
C SER A 657 3.10 -3.81 -4.99
N LEU A 658 1.82 -4.04 -4.64
CA LEU A 658 0.89 -2.98 -4.28
C LEU A 658 1.07 -2.58 -2.81
N GLY A 659 1.70 -1.43 -2.54
CA GLY A 659 1.97 -0.94 -1.18
C GLY A 659 0.71 -0.80 -0.32
N GLY A 660 -0.42 -0.38 -0.90
CA GLY A 660 -1.72 -0.30 -0.20
C GLY A 660 -2.28 -1.63 0.33
N LEU A 661 -1.80 -2.79 -0.18
CA LEU A 661 -2.33 -4.10 0.23
C LEU A 661 -1.74 -4.66 1.52
N VAL A 662 -0.71 -4.04 2.09
CA VAL A 662 -0.07 -4.54 3.33
C VAL A 662 -1.08 -4.64 4.47
N ALA A 663 -1.89 -3.60 4.66
CA ALA A 663 -2.94 -3.58 5.67
C ALA A 663 -4.03 -4.63 5.41
N SER A 664 -4.47 -4.77 4.15
CA SER A 664 -5.49 -5.76 3.75
C SER A 664 -5.02 -7.21 3.90
N ARG A 665 -3.74 -7.50 3.66
CA ARG A 665 -3.15 -8.83 3.90
C ARG A 665 -3.22 -9.20 5.38
N ILE A 666 -2.83 -8.28 6.26
CA ILE A 666 -2.98 -8.45 7.71
C ILE A 666 -4.46 -8.64 8.06
N ALA A 667 -5.34 -7.79 7.53
CA ALA A 667 -6.76 -7.84 7.85
C ALA A 667 -7.37 -9.20 7.48
N ARG A 668 -7.07 -9.69 6.28
CA ARG A 668 -7.54 -10.97 5.77
C ARG A 668 -6.97 -12.17 6.52
N GLU A 669 -5.66 -12.14 6.82
CA GLU A 669 -5.00 -13.20 7.58
C GLU A 669 -5.58 -13.32 8.99
N PHE A 670 -6.00 -12.22 9.60
CA PHE A 670 -6.53 -12.20 10.97
C PHE A 670 -8.05 -12.00 11.06
N ARG A 671 -8.77 -12.06 9.92
CA ARG A 671 -10.23 -11.92 9.80
C ARG A 671 -10.78 -10.61 10.38
N ILE A 672 -10.13 -9.52 10.05
CA ILE A 672 -10.43 -8.16 10.52
C ILE A 672 -11.33 -7.47 9.50
N GLY A 673 -12.41 -6.86 9.98
CA GLY A 673 -13.46 -6.27 9.14
C GLY A 673 -13.49 -4.74 9.16
N GLY A 674 -12.83 -4.07 10.09
CA GLY A 674 -12.79 -2.61 10.13
C GLY A 674 -11.85 -2.03 9.06
N PRO A 675 -11.75 -0.69 8.99
CA PRO A 675 -10.97 0.01 7.96
C PRO A 675 -9.52 -0.46 7.98
N SER A 676 -8.98 -0.78 6.79
CA SER A 676 -7.64 -1.33 6.62
C SER A 676 -6.94 -0.67 5.43
N PHE A 677 -5.89 0.12 5.70
CA PHE A 677 -5.23 0.94 4.67
C PHE A 677 -3.82 1.38 5.09
N SER A 678 -3.07 1.93 4.15
CA SER A 678 -1.72 2.46 4.37
C SER A 678 -1.70 3.99 4.41
N VAL A 679 -0.79 4.58 5.18
CA VAL A 679 -0.55 6.03 5.26
C VAL A 679 0.91 6.37 4.97
N ALA A 680 1.15 7.52 4.35
CA ALA A 680 2.49 8.00 4.04
C ALA A 680 2.66 9.50 4.38
N CYS A 681 3.61 9.77 5.27
CA CYS A 681 4.14 11.09 5.61
C CYS A 681 5.58 10.93 6.13
N ASP A 682 6.39 10.21 5.33
CA ASP A 682 7.80 9.93 5.58
C ASP A 682 8.02 9.37 7.00
N GLU A 683 9.01 9.83 7.76
CA GLU A 683 9.36 9.33 9.09
C GLU A 683 8.19 9.38 10.10
N THR A 684 7.20 10.24 9.88
CA THR A 684 6.01 10.39 10.73
C THR A 684 4.88 9.40 10.40
N SER A 685 5.03 8.55 9.38
CA SER A 685 3.96 7.64 8.91
C SER A 685 3.42 6.73 10.02
N GLY A 686 4.31 6.10 10.79
CA GLY A 686 3.89 5.22 11.89
C GLY A 686 3.18 5.94 13.04
N THR A 687 3.59 7.16 13.35
CA THR A 687 2.92 7.99 14.38
C THR A 687 1.59 8.54 13.90
N GLN A 688 1.46 8.85 12.61
CA GLN A 688 0.18 9.23 12.00
C GLN A 688 -0.80 8.04 12.01
N ALA A 689 -0.34 6.83 11.70
CA ALA A 689 -1.15 5.62 11.80
C ALA A 689 -1.68 5.39 13.23
N LEU A 690 -0.81 5.61 14.23
CA LEU A 690 -1.17 5.54 15.65
C LEU A 690 -2.24 6.56 16.02
N GLN A 691 -2.10 7.82 15.61
CA GLN A 691 -3.06 8.90 15.89
C GLN A 691 -4.45 8.59 15.31
N ILE A 692 -4.51 8.09 14.07
CA ILE A 692 -5.78 7.73 13.43
C ILE A 692 -6.48 6.61 14.21
N ALA A 693 -5.76 5.52 14.49
CA ALA A 693 -6.30 4.37 15.18
C ALA A 693 -6.75 4.69 16.62
N ALA A 694 -5.94 5.46 17.36
CA ALA A 694 -6.29 5.92 18.70
C ALA A 694 -7.57 6.76 18.69
N GLY A 695 -7.68 7.70 17.75
CA GLY A 695 -8.88 8.53 17.61
C GLY A 695 -10.16 7.72 17.34
N TRP A 696 -10.10 6.66 16.53
CA TRP A 696 -11.25 5.78 16.31
C TRP A 696 -11.61 4.94 17.53
N LEU A 697 -10.63 4.53 18.35
CA LEU A 697 -10.89 3.82 19.60
C LEU A 697 -11.54 4.73 20.64
N GLU A 698 -11.05 5.97 20.78
CA GLU A 698 -11.59 7.00 21.66
C GLU A 698 -13.05 7.31 21.35
N ARG A 699 -13.42 7.37 20.06
CA ARG A 699 -14.78 7.64 19.58
C ARG A 699 -15.68 6.39 19.51
N GLU A 700 -15.21 5.24 19.98
CA GLU A 700 -15.93 3.95 19.91
C GLU A 700 -16.26 3.50 18.47
N GLU A 701 -15.55 4.00 17.46
CA GLU A 701 -15.70 3.57 16.06
C GLU A 701 -15.08 2.18 15.81
N LEU A 702 -14.05 1.82 16.59
CA LEU A 702 -13.40 0.51 16.60
C LEU A 702 -13.36 -0.05 18.02
N ASP A 703 -13.18 -1.36 18.16
CA ASP A 703 -12.98 -2.04 19.45
C ASP A 703 -11.52 -2.38 19.74
N ALA A 704 -10.74 -2.56 18.67
CA ALA A 704 -9.29 -2.73 18.72
C ALA A 704 -8.69 -2.20 17.41
N ALA A 705 -7.37 -2.00 17.40
CA ALA A 705 -6.66 -1.64 16.18
C ALA A 705 -5.27 -2.27 16.14
N ILE A 706 -4.83 -2.62 14.94
CA ILE A 706 -3.43 -2.96 14.65
C ILE A 706 -2.82 -1.74 13.98
N VAL A 707 -1.75 -1.22 14.57
CA VAL A 707 -0.97 -0.12 14.00
C VAL A 707 0.39 -0.66 13.65
N GLY A 708 0.83 -0.45 12.42
CA GLY A 708 2.15 -0.90 11.97
C GLY A 708 2.90 0.20 11.25
N ALA A 709 4.20 0.02 11.10
CA ALA A 709 5.00 0.80 10.17
C ALA A 709 6.18 -0.03 9.67
N VAL A 710 6.52 0.10 8.39
CA VAL A 710 7.59 -0.66 7.74
C VAL A 710 8.30 0.19 6.68
N ASP A 711 9.63 0.09 6.65
CA ASP A 711 10.42 0.67 5.57
C ASP A 711 11.72 -0.11 5.33
N LEU A 712 12.09 -0.21 4.06
CA LEU A 712 13.37 -0.78 3.59
C LEU A 712 14.31 0.34 3.16
N ALA A 713 14.45 1.35 4.03
CA ALA A 713 15.19 2.59 3.76
C ALA A 713 16.71 2.39 3.59
N GLY A 714 17.21 1.15 3.72
CA GLY A 714 18.59 0.79 3.38
C GLY A 714 18.87 0.64 1.89
N ASP A 715 17.86 0.72 1.02
CA ASP A 715 18.04 0.75 -0.44
C ASP A 715 18.91 1.95 -0.87
N MET A 716 19.84 1.71 -1.80
CA MET A 716 20.79 2.74 -2.25
C MET A 716 20.10 4.00 -2.76
N ARG A 717 19.01 3.87 -3.51
CA ARG A 717 18.25 5.02 -4.05
C ARG A 717 17.65 5.84 -2.92
N ALA A 718 17.05 5.17 -1.94
CA ALA A 718 16.47 5.82 -0.77
C ALA A 718 17.53 6.54 0.08
N VAL A 719 18.67 5.90 0.34
CA VAL A 719 19.77 6.50 1.12
C VAL A 719 20.38 7.72 0.42
N LEU A 720 20.66 7.61 -0.89
CA LEU A 720 21.24 8.73 -1.65
C LEU A 720 20.29 9.92 -1.75
N ALA A 721 18.99 9.67 -1.91
CA ALA A 721 17.98 10.73 -1.91
C ALA A 721 17.84 11.35 -0.52
N ALA A 722 17.74 10.54 0.53
CA ALA A 722 17.59 11.01 1.91
C ALA A 722 18.80 11.83 2.38
N ASN A 723 20.02 11.44 2.03
CA ASN A 723 21.24 12.19 2.37
C ASN A 723 21.27 13.59 1.74
N GLN A 724 20.74 13.72 0.52
CA GLN A 724 20.67 15.01 -0.18
C GLN A 724 19.57 15.92 0.36
N VAL A 725 18.44 15.34 0.78
CA VAL A 725 17.27 16.13 1.22
C VAL A 725 17.30 16.42 2.73
N ALA A 726 17.60 15.42 3.56
CA ALA A 726 17.55 15.51 5.03
C ALA A 726 18.93 15.50 5.70
N GLY A 727 20.00 15.42 4.92
CA GLY A 727 21.36 15.32 5.43
C GLY A 727 21.79 13.89 5.80
N PRO A 728 23.11 13.68 5.97
CA PRO A 728 23.72 12.37 6.13
C PRO A 728 23.42 11.74 7.50
N ALA A 729 22.92 10.50 7.52
CA ALA A 729 22.70 9.73 8.75
C ALA A 729 22.81 8.21 8.48
N PRO A 730 23.24 7.40 9.47
CA PRO A 730 23.30 5.95 9.30
C PRO A 730 21.94 5.36 8.91
N PRO A 731 21.84 4.64 7.78
CA PRO A 731 20.58 4.05 7.36
C PRO A 731 20.16 2.92 8.29
N GLY A 732 18.85 2.75 8.41
CA GLY A 732 18.23 1.60 9.07
C GLY A 732 17.08 1.10 8.22
N GLU A 733 16.60 -0.10 8.52
CA GLU A 733 15.40 -0.66 7.90
C GLU A 733 14.74 -1.65 8.85
N GLY A 734 13.43 -1.81 8.70
CA GLY A 734 12.68 -2.67 9.60
C GLY A 734 11.19 -2.35 9.67
N ALA A 735 10.54 -2.99 10.64
CA ALA A 735 9.14 -2.79 10.93
C ALA A 735 8.85 -2.81 12.44
N ALA A 736 7.76 -2.16 12.82
CA ALA A 736 7.16 -2.27 14.15
C ALA A 736 5.64 -2.42 14.03
N ALA A 737 5.03 -3.09 15.02
CA ALA A 737 3.59 -3.20 15.15
C ALA A 737 3.15 -3.04 16.60
N LEU A 738 1.96 -2.47 16.79
CA LEU A 738 1.27 -2.29 18.06
C LEU A 738 -0.16 -2.84 17.94
N VAL A 739 -0.66 -3.43 19.02
CA VAL A 739 -2.08 -3.75 19.19
C VAL A 739 -2.65 -2.79 20.22
N LEU A 740 -3.73 -2.11 19.85
CA LEU A 740 -4.36 -1.07 20.64
C LEU A 740 -5.77 -1.47 21.06
N LYS A 741 -6.14 -1.10 22.28
CA LYS A 741 -7.50 -1.18 22.81
C LYS A 741 -7.80 0.06 23.63
N ARG A 742 -9.07 0.36 23.89
CA ARG A 742 -9.41 1.28 24.98
C ARG A 742 -8.91 0.70 26.30
N LEU A 743 -8.42 1.55 27.21
CA LEU A 743 -7.83 1.14 28.48
C LEU A 743 -8.81 0.29 29.30
N ASP A 744 -10.06 0.71 29.47
CA ASP A 744 -11.03 -0.06 30.24
C ASP A 744 -11.31 -1.44 29.62
N ASP A 745 -11.27 -1.55 28.29
CA ASP A 745 -11.44 -2.82 27.59
C ASP A 745 -10.21 -3.71 27.75
N ALA A 746 -9.01 -3.13 27.78
CA ALA A 746 -7.78 -3.85 28.09
C ALA A 746 -7.81 -4.41 29.52
N LEU A 747 -8.18 -3.57 30.49
CA LEU A 747 -8.26 -3.95 31.90
C LEU A 747 -9.34 -5.01 32.16
N ARG A 748 -10.52 -4.85 31.57
CA ARG A 748 -11.60 -5.85 31.66
C ARG A 748 -11.17 -7.21 31.13
N ASP A 749 -10.43 -7.21 30.03
CA ASP A 749 -10.04 -8.45 29.35
C ASP A 749 -8.74 -9.05 29.93
N GLY A 750 -8.15 -8.40 30.95
CA GLY A 750 -6.95 -8.88 31.64
C GLY A 750 -5.67 -8.72 30.83
N ASP A 751 -5.65 -7.79 29.87
CA ASP A 751 -4.50 -7.56 29.01
C ASP A 751 -3.34 -6.92 29.78
N ARG A 752 -2.12 -7.27 29.38
CA ARG A 752 -0.94 -6.49 29.75
C ARG A 752 -1.02 -5.12 29.08
N VAL A 753 -0.62 -4.06 29.77
CA VAL A 753 -0.53 -2.71 29.19
C VAL A 753 0.91 -2.22 29.20
N TYR A 754 1.49 -1.95 28.04
CA TYR A 754 2.84 -1.39 27.92
C TYR A 754 2.87 0.11 28.26
N ALA A 755 1.93 0.85 27.68
CA ALA A 755 1.75 2.27 27.91
C ALA A 755 0.34 2.71 27.53
N ILE A 756 -0.10 3.84 28.07
CA ILE A 756 -1.28 4.58 27.64
C ILE A 756 -0.81 5.62 26.61
N VAL A 757 -1.54 5.73 25.50
CA VAL A 757 -1.34 6.75 24.47
C VAL A 757 -2.22 7.94 24.81
N HIS A 758 -1.61 9.11 24.93
CA HIS A 758 -2.30 10.39 25.07
C HIS A 758 -2.11 11.26 23.83
N ASP A 759 -3.08 12.17 23.65
CA ASP A 759 -3.20 13.20 22.62
C ASP A 759 -1.96 13.36 21.72
N ALA A 760 -2.06 12.83 20.50
CA ALA A 760 -1.06 12.98 19.46
C ALA A 760 -1.33 14.29 18.71
N LYS A 761 -0.34 15.20 18.71
CA LYS A 761 -0.41 16.46 17.97
C LYS A 761 0.54 16.41 16.79
N ALA A 762 -0.02 16.57 15.60
CA ALA A 762 0.72 16.78 14.36
C ALA A 762 0.77 18.29 14.06
N VAL A 763 1.95 18.83 13.80
CA VAL A 763 2.15 20.24 13.42
C VAL A 763 3.21 20.30 12.33
N THR A 764 3.01 21.12 11.29
CA THR A 764 4.08 21.40 10.31
C THR A 764 5.05 22.42 10.89
N CYS A 765 6.32 22.05 11.04
CA CYS A 765 7.37 22.93 11.53
C CYS A 765 7.83 23.92 10.44
N ARG A 766 8.32 25.10 10.85
CA ARG A 766 9.16 25.91 9.95
C ARG A 766 10.48 25.15 9.75
N SER A 767 11.00 25.18 8.52
CA SER A 767 12.31 24.67 8.09
C SER A 767 13.23 24.32 9.27
N ILE A 768 13.45 23.03 9.52
CA ILE A 768 14.28 22.59 10.64
C ILE A 768 15.73 22.64 10.16
N GLY A 769 16.47 23.65 10.60
CA GLY A 769 17.92 23.56 10.62
C GLY A 769 18.35 22.65 11.78
N PRO A 770 19.55 22.05 11.73
CA PRO A 770 20.12 21.30 12.87
C PRO A 770 20.13 22.10 14.18
N ALA A 771 20.15 23.43 14.11
CA ALA A 771 20.14 24.34 15.26
C ALA A 771 18.74 24.47 15.92
N ASP A 772 17.64 24.19 15.22
CA ASP A 772 16.28 24.29 15.77
C ASP A 772 15.91 23.08 16.65
N LEU A 773 16.74 22.02 16.62
CA LEU A 773 16.62 20.87 17.53
C LEU A 773 16.98 21.22 18.98
N ASP A 774 17.76 22.29 19.20
CA ASP A 774 18.21 22.70 20.53
C ASP A 774 17.25 23.68 21.22
N ASP A 775 16.39 24.40 20.47
CA ASP A 775 15.68 25.59 20.99
C ASP A 775 14.18 25.41 21.29
N ALA A 776 13.63 24.20 21.12
CA ALA A 776 12.23 23.90 21.40
C ALA A 776 11.98 23.53 22.87
N THR A 777 12.19 24.50 23.79
CA THR A 777 11.72 24.51 25.21
C THR A 777 11.51 23.13 25.84
N LEU A 778 12.59 22.34 25.93
CA LEU A 778 12.63 21.17 26.81
C LEU A 778 12.64 21.69 28.24
N SER A 779 11.73 21.20 29.09
CA SER A 779 11.88 21.38 30.53
C SER A 779 13.29 20.91 30.92
N SER A 780 14.04 21.73 31.65
CA SER A 780 15.44 21.53 32.06
C SER A 780 15.70 20.30 32.95
N HIS A 781 14.79 19.31 32.96
CA HIS A 781 14.73 18.19 33.90
C HIS A 781 14.43 16.81 33.25
N GLY A 782 14.55 16.66 31.92
CA GLY A 782 14.26 15.39 31.20
C GLY A 782 15.48 14.70 30.57
N ALA A 783 15.46 13.37 30.48
CA ALA A 783 16.43 12.56 29.74
C ALA A 783 16.09 12.55 28.24
N ILE A 784 17.04 12.88 27.34
CA ILE A 784 16.81 13.06 25.89
C ILE A 784 17.62 12.04 25.08
N GLY A 785 16.95 11.15 24.34
CA GLY A 785 17.63 10.15 23.51
C GLY A 785 16.92 9.88 22.18
N SER A 786 17.71 9.59 21.14
CA SER A 786 17.19 9.22 19.81
C SER A 786 17.26 7.72 19.57
N VAL A 787 16.17 7.10 19.10
CA VAL A 787 16.14 5.68 18.71
C VAL A 787 17.09 5.40 17.54
N GLN A 788 17.32 6.39 16.68
CA GLN A 788 18.17 6.24 15.50
C GLN A 788 19.63 5.96 15.85
N SER A 789 20.08 6.37 17.03
CA SER A 789 21.43 6.03 17.53
C SER A 789 21.64 4.54 17.73
N ALA A 790 20.55 3.76 17.87
CA ALA A 790 20.57 2.33 18.16
C ALA A 790 20.24 1.45 16.94
N ILE A 791 19.50 1.97 15.96
CA ILE A 791 18.98 1.19 14.82
C ILE A 791 19.06 1.92 13.45
N GLY A 792 19.69 3.10 13.37
CA GLY A 792 19.74 3.92 12.16
C GLY A 792 18.43 4.67 11.87
N ARG A 793 18.29 5.22 10.66
CA ARG A 793 17.05 5.84 10.14
C ARG A 793 16.20 4.82 9.36
N PRO A 794 15.19 4.18 9.97
CA PRO A 794 14.33 3.21 9.27
C PRO A 794 13.17 3.88 8.52
N GLY A 795 13.42 5.03 7.87
CA GLY A 795 12.44 5.75 7.06
C GLY A 795 11.06 5.89 7.73
N ALA A 796 10.01 5.45 7.06
CA ALA A 796 8.62 5.51 7.51
C ALA A 796 8.32 4.79 8.85
N ALA A 797 9.19 3.86 9.26
CA ALA A 797 9.07 3.17 10.55
C ALA A 797 9.70 3.93 11.74
N THR A 798 10.37 5.06 11.48
CA THR A 798 11.11 5.84 12.51
C THR A 798 10.24 6.23 13.69
N GLY A 799 9.09 6.87 13.45
CA GLY A 799 8.21 7.32 14.53
C GLY A 799 7.69 6.17 15.39
N LEU A 800 7.31 5.03 14.76
CA LEU A 800 6.80 3.88 15.51
C LEU A 800 7.93 3.15 16.28
N ALA A 801 9.15 3.13 15.75
CA ALA A 801 10.32 2.64 16.49
C ALA A 801 10.57 3.46 17.77
N ALA A 802 10.40 4.79 17.69
CA ALA A 802 10.51 5.67 18.85
C ALA A 802 9.40 5.41 19.88
N VAL A 803 8.16 5.18 19.43
CA VAL A 803 7.04 4.77 20.29
C VAL A 803 7.33 3.43 20.99
N VAL A 804 7.83 2.43 20.25
CA VAL A 804 8.24 1.13 20.81
C VAL A 804 9.31 1.32 21.90
N ARG A 805 10.35 2.12 21.64
CA ARG A 805 11.38 2.42 22.64
C ARG A 805 10.78 3.08 23.88
N ALA A 806 9.96 4.11 23.71
CA ALA A 806 9.36 4.85 24.81
C ALA A 806 8.43 3.95 25.66
N ALA A 807 7.60 3.13 25.01
CA ALA A 807 6.75 2.15 25.68
C ALA A 807 7.58 1.12 26.47
N LEU A 808 8.70 0.64 25.92
CA LEU A 808 9.63 -0.25 26.63
C LEU A 808 10.30 0.44 27.83
N CYS A 809 10.69 1.71 27.73
CA CYS A 809 11.27 2.48 28.83
C CYS A 809 10.26 2.64 29.98
N LEU A 810 9.01 2.98 29.65
CA LEU A 810 7.92 3.08 30.63
C LEU A 810 7.60 1.72 31.27
N TYR A 811 7.47 0.68 30.44
CA TYR A 811 7.13 -0.67 30.90
C TYR A 811 8.22 -1.30 31.77
N GLN A 812 9.50 -1.15 31.40
CA GLN A 812 10.63 -1.67 32.17
C GLN A 812 11.06 -0.74 33.31
N GLN A 813 10.53 0.49 33.34
CA GLN A 813 10.93 1.54 34.27
C GLN A 813 12.44 1.81 34.20
N ILE A 814 12.97 1.96 32.98
CA ILE A 814 14.40 2.17 32.71
C ILE A 814 14.58 3.38 31.82
N ILE A 815 15.52 4.25 32.19
CA ILE A 815 16.08 5.31 31.36
C ILE A 815 17.34 4.74 30.69
N PRO A 816 17.38 4.62 29.35
CA PRO A 816 18.56 4.15 28.65
C PRO A 816 19.75 5.10 28.85
N GLY A 817 20.97 4.56 28.76
CA GLY A 817 22.19 5.36 28.73
C GLY A 817 22.23 6.40 27.62
N HIS A 818 22.68 7.62 27.92
CA HIS A 818 22.90 8.66 26.92
C HIS A 818 24.31 8.61 26.31
N ARG A 819 24.37 8.72 24.98
CA ARG A 819 25.58 9.11 24.24
C ARG A 819 25.66 10.64 24.28
N GLN A 820 26.35 11.21 25.27
CA GLN A 820 26.75 12.62 25.20
C GLN A 820 28.11 12.78 24.51
N ASP A 821 28.97 11.77 24.55
CA ASP A 821 30.29 11.77 23.90
C ASP A 821 30.69 10.37 23.41
N ALA A 822 31.55 10.30 22.40
CA ALA A 822 32.02 9.04 21.79
C ALA A 822 32.76 8.09 22.76
N ARG A 823 33.02 8.50 24.01
CA ARG A 823 33.78 7.76 25.01
C ARG A 823 32.99 7.37 26.28
N ASP A 824 31.76 7.85 26.46
CA ASP A 824 30.99 7.58 27.67
C ASP A 824 29.55 7.14 27.32
N ARG A 825 29.31 5.83 27.34
CA ARG A 825 27.96 5.28 27.37
C ARG A 825 27.56 5.24 28.84
N GLY A 826 26.79 6.22 29.31
CA GLY A 826 26.20 6.13 30.65
C GLY A 826 25.46 4.79 30.81
N ALA A 827 25.59 4.12 31.95
CA ALA A 827 24.88 2.86 32.17
C ALA A 827 23.35 3.10 32.18
N PRO A 828 22.52 2.14 31.72
CA PRO A 828 21.07 2.20 31.91
C PRO A 828 20.72 2.37 33.38
N GLN A 829 19.74 3.23 33.68
CA GLN A 829 19.33 3.54 35.06
C GLN A 829 17.86 3.22 35.29
N PHE A 830 17.50 2.82 36.51
CA PHE A 830 16.09 2.72 36.89
C PHE A 830 15.44 4.10 36.85
N TRP A 831 14.28 4.18 36.22
CA TRP A 831 13.46 5.38 36.17
C TRP A 831 12.72 5.54 37.49
N LEU A 832 13.41 6.01 38.53
CA LEU A 832 12.77 6.29 39.83
C LEU A 832 11.80 7.48 39.69
N ARG A 833 10.66 7.44 40.40
CA ARG A 833 9.72 8.56 40.47
C ARG A 833 9.10 8.69 41.86
N ASN A 834 8.67 9.90 42.20
CA ASN A 834 7.77 10.15 43.31
C ASN A 834 6.32 9.93 42.87
N ARG A 835 5.58 9.03 43.51
CA ARG A 835 4.18 8.75 43.15
C ARG A 835 3.25 9.96 43.34
N ALA A 836 3.60 10.91 44.21
CA ALA A 836 2.83 12.13 44.43
C ALA A 836 2.90 13.10 43.23
N GLU A 837 3.91 12.99 42.37
CA GLU A 837 4.10 13.82 41.17
C GLU A 837 3.36 13.28 39.94
N GLY A 838 2.67 12.14 40.08
CA GLY A 838 1.92 11.50 39.00
C GLY A 838 2.69 10.36 38.31
N PRO A 839 2.13 9.82 37.21
CA PRO A 839 2.70 8.69 36.47
C PRO A 839 3.94 9.11 35.66
N ARG A 840 4.78 8.12 35.29
CA ARG A 840 5.89 8.36 34.37
C ARG A 840 5.33 8.68 32.99
N ARG A 841 5.92 9.69 32.33
CA ARG A 841 5.55 10.09 30.98
C ARG A 841 6.77 10.14 30.08
N ALA A 842 6.60 9.71 28.84
CA ALA A 842 7.60 9.82 27.79
C ALA A 842 7.01 10.62 26.64
N GLU A 843 7.74 11.63 26.17
CA GLU A 843 7.40 12.38 24.97
C GLU A 843 8.15 11.80 23.78
N VAL A 844 7.44 11.53 22.69
CA VAL A 844 7.99 11.08 21.41
C VAL A 844 7.79 12.20 20.41
N ARG A 845 8.90 12.79 19.94
CA ARG A 845 8.93 13.73 18.81
C ARG A 845 9.51 13.04 17.59
N THR A 846 8.81 13.16 16.46
CA THR A 846 9.25 12.62 15.17
C THR A 846 9.17 13.71 14.12
N PHE A 847 10.23 13.87 13.34
CA PHE A 847 10.32 14.86 12.27
C PHE A 847 10.37 14.14 10.92
N GLY A 848 9.50 14.55 9.98
CA GLY A 848 9.42 13.99 8.64
C GLY A 848 10.09 14.86 7.59
N LEU A 849 10.51 14.23 6.48
CA LEU A 849 11.10 14.89 5.31
C LEU A 849 10.26 16.05 4.78
N GLY A 850 8.93 15.91 4.78
CA GLY A 850 7.97 16.94 4.38
C GLY A 850 7.79 18.11 5.35
N GLY A 851 8.65 18.27 6.36
CA GLY A 851 8.54 19.33 7.37
C GLY A 851 7.46 19.08 8.42
N THR A 852 6.95 17.85 8.53
CA THR A 852 6.02 17.45 9.61
C THR A 852 6.74 17.21 10.92
N CYS A 853 6.11 17.57 12.03
CA CYS A 853 6.49 17.15 13.37
C CYS A 853 5.28 16.51 14.06
N HIS A 854 5.47 15.28 14.55
CA HIS A 854 4.51 14.60 15.41
C HIS A 854 5.03 14.56 16.83
N THR A 855 4.23 15.04 17.77
CA THR A 855 4.48 14.92 19.21
C THR A 855 3.41 14.03 19.83
N LEU A 856 3.85 12.98 20.53
CA LEU A 856 2.99 12.04 21.25
C LEU A 856 3.44 11.92 22.69
N ILE A 857 2.49 11.82 23.61
CA ILE A 857 2.77 11.54 25.02
C ILE A 857 2.34 10.12 25.35
N LEU A 858 3.26 9.34 25.89
CA LEU A 858 2.99 8.02 26.45
C LEU A 858 3.04 8.08 27.98
N GLU A 859 2.15 7.38 28.65
CA GLU A 859 2.06 7.34 30.11
C GLU A 859 2.12 5.89 30.62
N ALA A 860 2.81 5.68 31.75
CA ALA A 860 2.88 4.37 32.40
C ALA A 860 1.60 4.04 33.18
N VAL A 861 1.17 2.77 33.13
CA VAL A 861 0.11 2.24 33.98
C VAL A 861 0.66 1.82 35.34
N GLU A 862 -0.08 2.08 36.42
CA GLU A 862 0.26 1.64 37.77
C GLU A 862 0.28 0.12 37.90
N ASP A 863 1.30 -0.41 38.58
CA ASP A 863 1.53 -1.86 38.73
C ASP A 863 0.37 -2.59 39.41
N ALA A 864 -0.41 -1.90 40.24
CA ALA A 864 -1.56 -2.46 40.93
C ALA A 864 -2.69 -2.93 39.98
N VAL A 865 -2.74 -2.37 38.76
CA VAL A 865 -3.80 -2.62 37.77
C VAL A 865 -3.31 -3.58 36.66
N GLN A 866 -2.03 -3.93 36.65
CA GLN A 866 -1.46 -4.91 35.72
C GLN A 866 -1.79 -6.35 36.16
N PRO A 867 -1.87 -7.32 35.23
CA PRO A 867 -2.00 -8.73 35.59
C PRO A 867 -0.78 -9.22 36.40
N ARG A 868 -1.00 -9.54 37.68
CA ARG A 868 0.06 -9.95 38.64
C ARG A 868 0.77 -11.23 38.20
N GLY A 869 2.05 -11.35 38.55
CA GLY A 869 2.90 -12.51 38.26
C GLY A 869 3.57 -12.50 36.87
N VAL A 870 2.85 -12.20 35.78
CA VAL A 870 3.44 -12.16 34.43
C VAL A 870 4.40 -10.97 34.28
N VAL A 871 3.93 -9.77 34.65
CA VAL A 871 4.71 -8.53 34.51
C VAL A 871 5.96 -8.54 35.40
N GLU A 872 5.85 -9.08 36.61
CA GLU A 872 6.98 -9.21 37.54
C GLU A 872 8.07 -10.13 36.97
N ILE A 873 7.70 -11.28 36.42
CA ILE A 873 8.64 -12.22 35.78
C ILE A 873 9.32 -11.57 34.57
N GLU A 874 8.56 -10.84 33.73
CA GLU A 874 9.09 -10.20 32.53
C GLU A 874 10.07 -9.06 32.82
N ARG A 875 9.80 -8.25 33.85
CA ARG A 875 10.68 -7.17 34.31
C ARG A 875 11.91 -7.70 35.06
N ALA A 876 11.78 -8.82 35.76
CA ALA A 876 12.89 -9.47 36.44
C ALA A 876 13.88 -10.16 35.48
N GLN A 877 13.54 -10.30 34.18
CA GLN A 877 14.48 -10.87 33.22
C GLN A 877 15.68 -9.92 33.01
N PRO A 878 16.93 -10.40 33.19
CA PRO A 878 18.10 -9.55 32.98
C PRO A 878 18.16 -9.03 31.55
N LEU A 879 18.48 -7.74 31.41
CA LEU A 879 18.82 -7.12 30.12
C LEU A 879 20.25 -7.51 29.76
N GLY A 880 20.41 -8.27 28.67
CA GLY A 880 21.70 -8.75 28.18
C GLY A 880 21.57 -10.06 27.41
N ALA A 881 22.57 -10.35 26.59
CA ALA A 881 22.62 -11.61 25.85
C ALA A 881 22.54 -12.79 26.84
N ARG A 882 21.53 -13.66 26.69
CA ARG A 882 21.47 -14.98 27.36
C ARG A 882 22.55 -15.94 26.82
N ARG A 883 23.80 -15.49 26.70
CA ARG A 883 24.89 -16.33 26.20
C ARG A 883 25.62 -17.13 27.29
N LEU A 884 25.30 -16.96 28.58
CA LEU A 884 26.12 -17.59 29.64
C LEU A 884 25.39 -18.09 30.89
N ALA A 885 24.06 -18.15 30.93
CA ALA A 885 23.36 -18.71 32.09
C ALA A 885 22.35 -19.78 31.65
N VAL A 886 22.66 -21.02 32.02
CA VAL A 886 22.02 -22.29 31.63
C VAL A 886 22.43 -22.73 30.22
N GLY A 887 23.02 -23.92 30.12
CA GLY A 887 23.40 -24.60 28.87
C GLY A 887 22.20 -25.00 28.00
N LEU A 888 21.26 -24.09 27.80
CA LEU A 888 20.27 -24.13 26.74
C LEU A 888 20.92 -23.48 25.53
N ARG A 889 21.16 -24.29 24.51
CA ARG A 889 21.51 -23.81 23.17
C ARG A 889 20.47 -22.76 22.74
N PRO A 890 20.86 -21.72 21.99
CA PRO A 890 19.88 -20.83 21.37
C PRO A 890 18.85 -21.69 20.64
N ASP A 891 17.57 -21.43 20.94
CA ASP A 891 16.41 -22.22 20.57
C ASP A 891 16.53 -22.82 19.14
N ASP A 892 16.49 -24.16 19.08
CA ASP A 892 15.91 -25.02 18.03
C ASP A 892 15.73 -24.43 16.61
N HIS A 893 16.78 -23.86 16.01
CA HIS A 893 16.83 -23.61 14.55
C HIS A 893 17.62 -24.66 13.76
N ASP A 894 18.27 -25.59 14.46
CA ASP A 894 18.94 -26.75 13.87
C ASP A 894 18.18 -28.05 14.20
N ARG A 895 16.92 -28.14 13.75
CA ARG A 895 16.36 -29.43 13.38
C ARG A 895 16.65 -29.62 11.89
N PRO A 896 17.42 -30.65 11.48
CA PRO A 896 17.72 -30.91 10.07
C PRO A 896 16.50 -31.11 9.16
N ALA A 897 15.28 -31.13 9.72
CA ALA A 897 14.01 -31.26 9.00
C ALA A 897 13.19 -29.95 8.89
N GLU A 898 13.59 -28.83 9.52
CA GLU A 898 12.83 -27.56 9.50
C GLU A 898 13.26 -26.57 8.39
N SER A 899 14.48 -26.69 7.88
CA SER A 899 15.00 -25.83 6.80
C SER A 899 14.18 -25.94 5.50
N ASP A 900 13.59 -27.10 5.24
CA ASP A 900 12.83 -27.38 4.00
C ASP A 900 11.46 -26.66 3.95
N ARG A 901 11.06 -25.98 5.03
CA ARG A 901 9.76 -25.27 5.14
C ARG A 901 9.88 -23.76 5.24
N LEU A 902 11.08 -23.20 5.06
CA LEU A 902 11.32 -21.75 5.08
C LEU A 902 11.37 -21.18 3.67
N ILE A 903 10.56 -20.16 3.40
CA ILE A 903 10.74 -19.28 2.25
C ILE A 903 11.65 -18.14 2.68
N THR A 904 12.76 -17.98 1.96
CA THR A 904 13.66 -16.83 2.10
C THR A 904 13.37 -15.86 0.96
N ILE A 905 13.04 -14.62 1.30
CA ILE A 905 12.88 -13.51 0.37
C ILE A 905 14.08 -12.61 0.55
N ASP A 906 14.98 -12.62 -0.43
CA ASP A 906 16.15 -11.74 -0.46
C ASP A 906 15.71 -10.30 -0.76
N LEU A 907 16.26 -9.31 -0.05
CA LEU A 907 15.87 -7.90 -0.18
C LEU A 907 16.59 -7.16 -1.33
N GLY A 908 17.44 -7.83 -2.11
CA GLY A 908 18.10 -7.21 -3.25
C GLY A 908 18.78 -8.25 -4.14
N PRO A 909 18.98 -7.94 -5.43
CA PRO A 909 19.75 -8.84 -6.29
C PRO A 909 21.19 -8.91 -5.78
N LYS A 910 21.78 -10.12 -5.87
CA LYS A 910 23.24 -10.26 -5.79
C LYS A 910 23.86 -9.35 -6.86
N PRO A 911 25.05 -8.76 -6.64
CA PRO A 911 25.71 -7.94 -7.65
C PRO A 911 25.65 -8.70 -8.98
N PRO A 912 25.06 -8.09 -10.01
CA PRO A 912 24.86 -8.81 -11.25
C PRO A 912 26.24 -9.18 -11.78
N GLU A 913 26.50 -10.47 -12.00
CA GLU A 913 27.49 -10.87 -12.98
C GLU A 913 26.87 -10.53 -14.34
N LEU A 914 26.86 -9.23 -14.67
CA LEU A 914 26.47 -8.75 -15.97
C LEU A 914 27.35 -9.52 -16.97
N PRO A 915 26.80 -10.12 -18.03
CA PRO A 915 27.62 -10.66 -19.09
C PRO A 915 28.35 -9.47 -19.74
N LEU A 916 29.56 -9.18 -19.26
CA LEU A 916 30.33 -7.96 -19.56
C LEU A 916 30.61 -7.81 -21.05
N ARG A 917 30.64 -8.94 -21.78
CA ARG A 917 30.61 -9.00 -23.24
C ARG A 917 29.87 -10.29 -23.64
N PRO A 918 28.94 -10.25 -24.61
CA PRO A 918 28.39 -11.47 -25.18
C PRO A 918 29.56 -12.32 -25.69
N THR A 919 29.74 -13.52 -25.16
CA THR A 919 30.66 -14.48 -25.76
C THR A 919 30.17 -14.75 -27.16
N ARG A 920 30.89 -14.28 -28.19
CA ARG A 920 30.63 -14.70 -29.57
C ARG A 920 30.59 -16.22 -29.55
N ARG A 921 29.56 -16.82 -30.16
CA ARG A 921 29.44 -18.28 -30.29
C ARG A 921 30.69 -18.96 -30.89
N GLN A 922 31.57 -18.18 -31.53
CA GLN A 922 32.85 -18.63 -32.10
C GLN A 922 33.97 -18.84 -31.07
N ASP A 923 33.85 -18.29 -29.84
CA ASP A 923 34.86 -18.40 -28.77
C ASP A 923 34.45 -19.38 -27.65
N ALA A 924 33.27 -20.01 -27.75
CA ALA A 924 32.91 -21.13 -26.89
C ALA A 924 33.73 -22.37 -27.30
N PRO A 925 34.35 -23.11 -26.35
CA PRO A 925 35.10 -24.32 -26.69
C PRO A 925 34.20 -25.27 -27.47
N ALA A 926 34.67 -25.71 -28.64
CA ALA A 926 33.90 -26.50 -29.59
C ALA A 926 33.32 -27.76 -28.93
N ILE A 927 32.01 -27.77 -28.72
CA ILE A 927 31.28 -28.99 -28.40
C ILE A 927 31.13 -29.77 -29.71
N ASN A 928 31.78 -30.93 -29.76
CA ASN A 928 31.85 -31.84 -30.90
C ASN A 928 30.44 -32.21 -31.42
N PRO A 929 30.06 -31.83 -32.66
CA PRO A 929 28.73 -32.10 -33.19
C PRO A 929 28.72 -33.50 -33.83
N ARG A 930 28.47 -34.52 -33.00
CA ARG A 930 27.97 -35.81 -33.48
C ARG A 930 26.82 -36.29 -32.60
N SER A 931 25.63 -35.79 -32.90
CA SER A 931 24.40 -36.56 -32.76
C SER A 931 23.45 -36.12 -33.86
N GLU A 932 23.22 -37.04 -34.80
CA GLU A 932 22.34 -36.90 -35.95
C GLU A 932 20.94 -36.46 -35.53
N ILE A 933 20.40 -35.48 -36.25
CA ILE A 933 18.98 -35.14 -36.21
C ILE A 933 18.22 -36.30 -36.86
N VAL A 934 17.57 -37.13 -36.04
CA VAL A 934 16.59 -38.10 -36.51
C VAL A 934 15.34 -37.33 -36.90
N LYS A 935 15.00 -37.35 -38.20
CA LYS A 935 13.73 -36.82 -38.72
C LYS A 935 12.55 -37.55 -38.06
N PRO A 936 11.43 -36.87 -37.76
CA PRO A 936 10.26 -37.53 -37.21
C PRO A 936 9.70 -38.56 -38.20
N VAL A 937 9.47 -39.78 -37.71
CA VAL A 937 8.77 -40.84 -38.45
C VAL A 937 7.28 -40.51 -38.47
N PRO A 938 6.57 -40.57 -39.61
CA PRO A 938 5.14 -40.36 -39.65
C PRO A 938 4.42 -41.58 -39.08
N VAL A 939 3.56 -41.37 -38.09
CA VAL A 939 2.65 -42.39 -37.57
C VAL A 939 1.38 -42.41 -38.42
N PRO A 940 0.92 -43.56 -38.95
CA PRO A 940 -0.29 -43.63 -39.75
C PRO A 940 -1.52 -43.47 -38.86
N VAL A 941 -2.36 -42.48 -39.19
CA VAL A 941 -3.68 -42.29 -38.57
C VAL A 941 -4.65 -43.30 -39.17
N GLN A 942 -5.23 -44.18 -38.34
CA GLN A 942 -6.34 -45.04 -38.76
C GLN A 942 -7.60 -44.22 -38.98
N ALA A 943 -8.32 -44.53 -40.08
CA ALA A 943 -9.55 -43.85 -40.48
C ALA A 943 -10.69 -44.01 -39.46
N PRO A 944 -11.59 -43.02 -39.31
CA PRO A 944 -12.69 -43.09 -38.36
C PRO A 944 -13.80 -44.04 -38.84
N VAL A 945 -14.36 -44.80 -37.89
CA VAL A 945 -15.57 -45.63 -38.09
C VAL A 945 -16.79 -44.70 -38.28
N PRO A 946 -17.69 -44.95 -39.26
CA PRO A 946 -18.78 -44.03 -39.55
C PRO A 946 -19.89 -44.18 -38.50
N GLY A 947 -20.24 -43.07 -37.82
CA GLY A 947 -21.49 -42.98 -37.04
C GLY A 947 -21.42 -42.36 -35.63
N MET A 948 -20.26 -41.94 -35.12
CA MET A 948 -20.17 -41.26 -33.81
C MET A 948 -19.70 -39.80 -33.93
N SER A 949 -20.30 -38.94 -33.11
CA SER A 949 -19.96 -37.51 -33.01
C SER A 949 -18.48 -37.30 -32.65
N PRO A 950 -17.76 -36.38 -33.32
CA PRO A 950 -16.32 -36.18 -33.15
C PRO A 950 -15.89 -35.79 -31.73
N LEU A 951 -16.80 -35.25 -30.91
CA LEU A 951 -16.53 -34.86 -29.53
C LEU A 951 -16.38 -36.08 -28.60
N ILE A 952 -17.14 -37.16 -28.83
CA ILE A 952 -17.16 -38.35 -27.97
C ILE A 952 -15.94 -39.25 -28.24
N GLY A 953 -15.47 -39.31 -29.49
CA GLY A 953 -14.23 -40.01 -29.85
C GLY A 953 -12.97 -39.36 -29.27
N GLN A 954 -12.94 -38.03 -29.15
CA GLN A 954 -11.83 -37.30 -28.52
C GLN A 954 -11.80 -37.45 -27.00
N LEU A 955 -12.98 -37.48 -26.35
CA LEU A 955 -13.09 -37.69 -24.90
C LEU A 955 -12.67 -39.11 -24.48
N LEU A 956 -13.11 -40.15 -25.21
CA LEU A 956 -12.70 -41.54 -24.93
C LEU A 956 -11.22 -41.80 -25.26
N GLY A 957 -10.68 -41.16 -26.31
CA GLY A 957 -9.26 -41.26 -26.65
C GLY A 957 -8.34 -40.59 -25.62
N ALA A 958 -8.77 -39.47 -25.03
CA ALA A 958 -8.04 -38.79 -23.97
C ALA A 958 -8.03 -39.61 -22.66
N GLU A 959 -9.17 -40.18 -22.25
CA GLU A 959 -9.27 -40.99 -21.03
C GLU A 959 -8.43 -42.28 -21.11
N VAL A 960 -8.47 -42.99 -22.25
CA VAL A 960 -7.67 -44.21 -22.47
C VAL A 960 -6.16 -43.89 -22.56
N ALA A 961 -5.78 -42.76 -23.16
CA ALA A 961 -4.39 -42.30 -23.18
C ALA A 961 -3.88 -41.90 -21.78
N THR A 962 -4.70 -41.23 -20.96
CA THR A 962 -4.34 -40.89 -19.57
C THR A 962 -4.26 -42.11 -18.67
N ALA A 963 -5.15 -43.10 -18.83
CA ALA A 963 -5.10 -44.33 -18.05
C ALA A 963 -3.85 -45.18 -18.40
N SER A 964 -3.52 -45.28 -19.69
CA SER A 964 -2.34 -46.02 -20.16
C SER A 964 -1.02 -45.32 -19.79
N ALA A 965 -0.99 -43.99 -19.84
CA ALA A 965 0.16 -43.19 -19.37
C ALA A 965 0.33 -43.27 -17.85
N HIS A 966 -0.77 -43.28 -17.09
CA HIS A 966 -0.73 -43.45 -15.64
C HIS A 966 -0.26 -44.85 -15.24
N GLU A 967 -0.72 -45.90 -15.93
CA GLU A 967 -0.28 -47.27 -15.67
C GLU A 967 1.18 -47.51 -16.12
N ALA A 968 1.64 -46.84 -17.18
CA ALA A 968 3.06 -46.82 -17.57
C ALA A 968 3.92 -46.09 -16.52
N PHE A 969 3.48 -44.91 -16.07
CA PHE A 969 4.15 -44.14 -15.02
C PHE A 969 4.23 -44.90 -13.69
N LEU A 970 3.16 -45.59 -13.29
CA LEU A 970 3.15 -46.43 -12.09
C LEU A 970 4.08 -47.64 -12.23
N ARG A 971 4.13 -48.30 -13.41
CA ARG A 971 5.08 -49.39 -13.67
C ARG A 971 6.53 -48.92 -13.59
N VAL A 972 6.84 -47.78 -14.21
CA VAL A 972 8.18 -47.16 -14.18
C VAL A 972 8.54 -46.72 -12.75
N SER A 973 7.65 -46.03 -12.07
CA SER A 973 7.85 -45.56 -10.69
C SER A 973 8.02 -46.71 -9.69
N HIS A 974 7.28 -47.82 -9.85
CA HIS A 974 7.43 -48.99 -9.00
C HIS A 974 8.77 -49.73 -9.26
N ARG A 975 9.24 -49.73 -10.51
CA ARG A 975 10.55 -50.31 -10.89
C ARG A 975 11.72 -49.54 -10.28
N TYR A 976 11.63 -48.21 -10.24
CA TYR A 976 12.67 -47.34 -9.69
C TYR A 976 12.54 -47.09 -8.17
N GLY A 977 11.33 -47.17 -7.61
CA GLY A 977 11.10 -47.07 -6.16
C GLY A 977 11.82 -48.16 -5.36
N ALA A 978 11.85 -49.40 -5.87
CA ALA A 978 12.63 -50.49 -5.27
C ALA A 978 14.16 -50.30 -5.38
N LEU A 979 14.62 -49.47 -6.32
CA LEU A 979 16.03 -49.13 -6.48
C LEU A 979 16.45 -48.03 -5.50
N ILE A 980 15.61 -47.01 -5.36
CA ILE A 980 15.79 -45.90 -4.43
C ILE A 980 15.73 -46.41 -2.99
N GLY A 981 14.78 -47.30 -2.66
CA GLY A 981 14.68 -47.92 -1.34
C GLY A 981 15.95 -48.66 -0.91
N ARG A 982 16.57 -49.43 -1.82
CA ARG A 982 17.83 -50.14 -1.56
C ARG A 982 19.02 -49.20 -1.38
N ASN A 983 19.06 -48.08 -2.10
CA ASN A 983 20.08 -47.03 -1.90
C ASN A 983 19.90 -46.30 -0.56
N LEU A 984 18.66 -46.09 -0.12
CA LEU A 984 18.37 -45.50 1.19
C LEU A 984 18.75 -46.44 2.35
N GLU A 985 18.42 -47.74 2.25
CA GLU A 985 18.86 -48.74 3.23
C GLU A 985 20.39 -48.85 3.30
N TYR A 986 21.08 -48.74 2.16
CA TYR A 986 22.55 -48.68 2.11
C TYR A 986 23.11 -47.45 2.83
N GLN A 987 22.55 -46.26 2.54
CA GLN A 987 22.98 -45.00 3.16
C GLN A 987 22.72 -45.02 4.68
N LEU A 988 21.58 -45.54 5.12
CA LEU A 988 21.23 -45.68 6.54
C LEU A 988 22.16 -46.66 7.26
N GLY A 989 22.47 -47.80 6.65
CA GLY A 989 23.45 -48.75 7.20
C GLY A 989 24.87 -48.19 7.29
N LEU A 990 25.27 -47.33 6.34
CA LEU A 990 26.56 -46.63 6.39
C LEU A 990 26.60 -45.61 7.53
N ILE A 991 25.50 -44.88 7.73
CA ILE A 991 25.36 -43.89 8.79
C ILE A 991 25.39 -44.57 10.16
N GLU A 992 24.68 -45.69 10.37
CA GLU A 992 24.72 -46.44 11.63
C GLU A 992 26.12 -47.01 11.93
N ALA A 993 26.83 -47.51 10.92
CA ALA A 993 28.21 -48.02 11.07
C ALA A 993 29.21 -46.91 11.43
N LEU A 994 29.07 -45.72 10.84
CA LEU A 994 29.92 -44.56 11.15
C LEU A 994 29.60 -43.94 12.51
N SER A 995 28.34 -44.04 12.96
CA SER A 995 27.88 -43.52 14.25
C SER A 995 28.31 -44.37 15.45
N SER A 996 28.70 -45.62 15.23
CA SER A 996 29.09 -46.59 16.25
C SER A 996 30.61 -46.71 16.47
N GLY A 997 31.41 -45.83 15.83
CA GLY A 997 32.84 -45.66 16.15
C GLY A 997 33.78 -46.70 15.54
N VAL A 998 33.35 -47.44 14.52
CA VAL A 998 34.18 -48.42 13.81
C VAL A 998 35.13 -47.70 12.83
N PRO A 999 36.43 -48.07 12.73
CA PRO A 999 37.38 -47.41 11.82
C PRO A 999 36.98 -47.56 10.34
N ALA A 1000 37.18 -46.49 9.56
CA ALA A 1000 36.74 -46.35 8.17
C ALA A 1000 37.16 -47.51 7.24
N ASP A 1001 38.31 -48.14 7.50
CA ASP A 1001 38.82 -49.25 6.69
C ASP A 1001 37.99 -50.55 6.83
N SER A 1002 37.21 -50.70 7.90
CA SER A 1002 36.29 -51.83 8.10
C SER A 1002 34.91 -51.62 7.46
N ALA A 1003 34.54 -50.36 7.17
CA ALA A 1003 33.32 -50.03 6.42
C ALA A 1003 33.45 -50.39 4.93
N ALA A 1004 34.68 -50.44 4.40
CA ALA A 1004 34.95 -50.84 3.03
C ALA A 1004 34.61 -52.34 2.77
N SER A 1005 34.67 -53.23 3.78
CA SER A 1005 34.27 -54.63 3.57
C SER A 1005 32.76 -54.86 3.58
N LEU A 1006 31.97 -53.90 4.09
CA LEU A 1006 30.51 -53.86 3.91
C LEU A 1006 30.12 -53.41 2.49
N SER A 1007 31.02 -52.70 1.78
CA SER A 1007 30.77 -52.15 0.44
C SER A 1007 30.79 -53.19 -0.68
N GLN A 1008 31.25 -54.43 -0.43
CA GLN A 1008 31.32 -55.46 -1.47
C GLN A 1008 30.02 -56.29 -1.63
N ARG A 1009 29.07 -56.21 -0.70
CA ARG A 1009 27.82 -56.99 -0.82
C ARG A 1009 26.70 -56.29 -1.57
N HIS A 1010 26.65 -54.96 -1.61
CA HIS A 1010 25.64 -54.22 -2.36
C HIS A 1010 26.32 -53.37 -3.43
N ALA A 1011 26.34 -53.85 -4.67
CA ALA A 1011 26.79 -53.08 -5.82
C ALA A 1011 25.96 -51.78 -5.94
N GLN A 1012 26.64 -50.64 -6.11
CA GLN A 1012 26.02 -49.39 -6.53
C GLN A 1012 25.15 -49.65 -7.77
N VAL A 1013 23.83 -49.53 -7.65
CA VAL A 1013 22.99 -49.49 -8.84
C VAL A 1013 22.82 -48.03 -9.22
N ALA A 1014 23.76 -47.54 -10.04
CA ALA A 1014 23.62 -46.27 -10.73
C ALA A 1014 22.66 -46.45 -11.91
N LEU A 1015 21.71 -45.53 -12.06
CA LEU A 1015 20.87 -45.47 -13.25
C LEU A 1015 21.72 -45.01 -14.43
N ASP A 1016 21.72 -45.78 -15.51
CA ASP A 1016 22.37 -45.36 -16.74
C ASP A 1016 21.51 -44.30 -17.48
N ARG A 1017 22.12 -43.67 -18.48
CA ARG A 1017 21.46 -42.60 -19.25
C ARG A 1017 20.18 -43.08 -19.95
N ALA A 1018 20.10 -44.35 -20.36
CA ALA A 1018 18.91 -44.90 -21.01
C ALA A 1018 17.78 -45.08 -20.00
N GLN A 1019 18.11 -45.52 -18.79
CA GLN A 1019 17.16 -45.65 -17.68
C GLN A 1019 16.64 -44.29 -17.18
N CYS A 1020 17.51 -43.27 -17.14
CA CYS A 1020 17.11 -41.89 -16.84
C CYS A 1020 16.18 -41.30 -17.92
N LEU A 1021 16.39 -41.66 -19.19
CA LEU A 1021 15.53 -41.24 -20.31
C LEU A 1021 14.22 -42.02 -20.39
N GLU A 1022 14.16 -43.24 -19.86
CA GLU A 1022 12.92 -44.03 -19.72
C GLU A 1022 12.07 -43.54 -18.53
N PHE A 1023 12.71 -42.96 -17.50
CA PHE A 1023 12.02 -42.37 -16.35
C PHE A 1023 11.44 -40.97 -16.63
N ALA A 1024 12.19 -40.13 -17.37
CA ALA A 1024 11.76 -38.80 -17.79
C ALA A 1024 10.70 -38.86 -18.90
#